data_AF-A0A7W6CAA8-F1
#
_entry.id   AF-A0A7W6CAA8-F1
#
_cell.length_a   1.000
_cell.length_b   1.000
_cell.length_c   1.000
_cell.angle_alpha   90.00
_cell.angle_beta   90.00
_cell.angle_gamma   90.00
#
_symmetry.space_group_name_H-M   'P 1'
#
loop_
_entity.id
_entity.type
_entity.pdbx_description
1 polymer ?
#
loop_
_entity_poly.entity_id
_entity_poly.type
_entity_poly.pdbx_seq_one_letter_code
_entity_poly.pdbx_strand_id
1 'polypeptide(L)'
;MAIAHFSASIISRGDGRSVVLSAAYRHCAKMEYEREARTIDYTRKQGLLHEEFMLPADAPKWAKALIADRAVSGAVEAFWNKVEAFEKRSDAQLARDLTIALPLELTPEQNIALVRDFVEKHIRAKGMVADWVYHDNPGNPHVHLMSTLRPLSEDGFGSKKVAVIGEDGQPVRTKSGKILYELWGGSTDAFNVLRDGWFERQNHHLALAEIDLRIDGRSYEKQGIELEPTIHLGVGAKAIERKAASRGVRPELERIELNEERRSENARRILRNPAIVLDLITREKSVFDERDIAKVLHRYIDDPAVFQQLMVRIILNPEVLRLQRETIDFATAKKVPARYSTRAMIRLEATMAWQATWLSNREGRGVSHSALEATFKRHERLSDEQKAAIERIAGPARIAAVVGRAGAGKTTMMKAAREAWELAGYRVVGGALAGKAAEGLSSEAGIESRTLSSWELRWNRGRDVLDNKTVFVMDEAGMVASKQMAGFVDAVVRAGAKIVLVGDPEQLQPIEAGAAFRAIVDRIGYAELETIYRQREDWMRKASLDLARGNVEKALALYNANAGIVGERLKAEAVERLIAHWNHDYDQTKTTLILAHLRRDVRMLNVMAREKLVERGIVGEGHVFRTADGERRFDAGDQIVFLKNETSLGVKNGMIGHVVEAAPNRIVAVVGDRDHRRHVVVEQRFYRNLDHGYATTIHKSQGATVDRVKVLASLSLDRHLTYVAMTRHREDLQLYYGRRSFAFNGGLAKVLSRKNAKETTLDYERGKLYREALRFAENRGLHIMQVARTMLRDRLDWTLRQKTKVSDLVHRLRALGERLGSDQSPKTQTMKEAAPMVAGIKTFSGSVADTIGDKLGADPTLKQQWEEVSARFRYVFADPVTAFRAINFDTVLADKEMAKQVLQKLEAEPETIGPLKGKTGILAGKAEREARRIAEVNVPSLKRDLEQYLQMRETATMRHQADEQTLRQRVSIDIPALSPAARVVLERVRDAIDRNDLPAAMAYALSNRETKLEIDGFSQSVTERFGERTLLNNAAREPSGTLYEKLSEGMTPEQKQQLKQAWPVMRTAQQLAAHERTAQSLRQAEEQRLTQRQAPVLKQ
;
A
#
# COMPACT_ATOMS: atom_id res chain seq x y z
N MET A 1 12.69 4.81 7.24
CA MET A 1 11.57 5.22 6.40
C MET A 1 11.34 6.70 6.63
N ALA A 2 11.06 7.44 5.56
CA ALA A 2 10.57 8.80 5.57
C ALA A 2 9.36 8.91 6.52
N ILE A 3 9.52 9.64 7.64
CA ILE A 3 8.51 9.81 8.68
C ILE A 3 8.01 11.26 8.63
N ALA A 4 6.69 11.44 8.76
CA ALA A 4 6.05 12.74 8.87
C ALA A 4 5.94 13.17 10.34
N HIS A 5 6.97 13.80 10.90
CA HIS A 5 6.91 14.35 12.26
C HIS A 5 7.38 15.80 12.31
N PHE A 6 6.46 16.69 12.72
CA PHE A 6 6.69 18.12 12.89
C PHE A 6 5.86 18.59 14.10
N SER A 7 6.55 19.02 15.16
CA SER A 7 5.91 19.41 16.42
C SER A 7 6.41 20.78 16.87
N ALA A 8 5.56 21.54 17.57
CA ALA A 8 5.90 22.82 18.17
C ALA A 8 5.55 22.83 19.66
N SER A 9 6.37 23.53 20.45
CA SER A 9 6.10 23.85 21.85
C SER A 9 6.60 25.25 22.18
N ILE A 10 6.14 25.82 23.30
CA ILE A 10 6.61 27.10 23.80
C ILE A 10 7.51 26.85 25.01
N ILE A 11 8.67 27.50 25.03
CA ILE A 11 9.54 27.55 26.21
C ILE A 11 9.02 28.69 27.08
N SER A 12 8.44 28.35 28.21
CA SER A 12 7.84 29.29 29.16
C SER A 12 8.52 29.20 30.52
N ARG A 13 8.77 30.37 31.12
CA ARG A 13 9.29 30.47 32.48
C ARG A 13 8.28 29.95 33.51
N GLY A 14 6.99 30.07 33.24
CA GLY A 14 5.93 29.54 34.10
C GLY A 14 5.98 28.02 34.28
N ASP A 15 6.57 27.30 33.32
CA ASP A 15 6.74 25.84 33.36
C ASP A 15 8.08 25.43 34.01
N GLY A 16 8.80 26.37 34.64
CA GLY A 16 10.14 26.16 35.18
C GLY A 16 11.24 25.97 34.12
N ARG A 17 10.95 26.30 32.85
CA ARG A 17 11.90 26.13 31.73
C ARG A 17 12.64 27.44 31.46
N SER A 18 13.92 27.32 31.11
CA SER A 18 14.76 28.43 30.64
C SER A 18 15.13 28.22 29.17
N VAL A 19 15.22 29.32 28.42
CA VAL A 19 15.63 29.31 27.02
C VAL A 19 17.14 29.07 26.86
N VAL A 20 17.96 29.59 27.79
CA VAL A 20 19.42 29.36 27.82
C VAL A 20 19.74 27.90 28.17
N LEU A 21 19.05 27.34 29.17
CA LEU A 21 19.20 25.91 29.51
C LEU A 21 18.77 25.01 28.36
N SER A 22 17.67 25.35 27.69
CA SER A 22 17.17 24.62 26.52
C SER A 22 18.16 24.66 25.36
N ALA A 23 18.79 25.80 25.11
CA ALA A 23 19.81 25.98 24.10
C ALA A 23 21.08 25.16 24.44
N ALA A 24 21.62 25.30 25.66
CA ALA A 24 22.81 24.56 26.10
C ALA A 24 22.65 23.03 25.92
N TYR A 25 21.46 22.49 26.27
CA TYR A 25 21.15 21.07 26.10
C TYR A 25 21.15 20.61 24.64
N ARG A 26 20.63 21.42 23.72
CA ARG A 26 20.55 21.09 22.29
C ARG A 26 21.91 21.21 21.63
N HIS A 27 22.64 22.30 21.88
CA HIS A 27 23.97 22.53 21.32
C HIS A 27 25.07 21.63 21.92
N CYS A 28 24.74 20.75 22.88
CA CYS A 28 25.73 19.96 23.62
C CYS A 28 26.90 20.83 24.13
N ALA A 29 26.58 22.03 24.61
CA ALA A 29 27.56 23.07 24.91
C ALA A 29 27.57 23.40 26.41
N LYS A 30 28.65 24.04 26.84
CA LYS A 30 28.72 24.72 28.12
C LYS A 30 28.27 26.17 27.92
N MET A 31 27.29 26.64 28.69
CA MET A 31 26.78 28.02 28.63
C MET A 31 26.57 28.61 30.01
N GLU A 32 26.81 29.92 30.14
CA GLU A 32 26.51 30.70 31.36
C GLU A 32 25.07 31.22 31.32
N TYR A 33 24.29 30.92 32.37
CA TYR A 33 22.95 31.46 32.55
C TYR A 33 22.98 32.62 33.55
N GLU A 34 23.10 33.83 33.02
CA GLU A 34 23.38 35.05 33.78
C GLU A 34 22.34 35.33 34.87
N ARG A 35 21.06 35.12 34.55
CA ARG A 35 19.95 35.40 35.47
C ARG A 35 19.98 34.57 36.76
N GLU A 36 20.47 33.34 36.69
CA GLU A 36 20.61 32.45 37.86
C GLU A 36 22.07 32.33 38.34
N ALA A 37 22.99 33.10 37.74
CA ALA A 37 24.43 33.04 38.02
C ALA A 37 24.98 31.61 38.05
N ARG A 38 24.53 30.77 37.10
CA ARG A 38 24.91 29.35 37.03
C ARG A 38 25.47 28.96 35.68
N THR A 39 26.44 28.07 35.72
CA THR A 39 27.01 27.42 34.54
C THR A 39 26.25 26.13 34.22
N ILE A 40 25.87 25.95 32.96
CA ILE A 40 25.17 24.77 32.46
C ILE A 40 26.12 24.03 31.51
N ASP A 41 26.42 22.75 31.77
CA ASP A 41 27.39 21.98 30.97
C ASP A 41 26.79 20.69 30.41
N TYR A 42 26.60 20.66 29.08
CA TYR A 42 26.15 19.48 28.33
C TYR A 42 27.21 18.97 27.32
N THR A 43 28.48 19.33 27.48
CA THR A 43 29.58 18.95 26.56
C THR A 43 29.78 17.44 26.41
N ARG A 44 29.32 16.64 27.39
CA ARG A 44 29.41 15.17 27.36
C ARG A 44 28.31 14.50 26.53
N LYS A 45 27.32 15.24 26.03
CA LYS A 45 26.20 14.69 25.27
C LYS A 45 26.61 14.45 23.82
N GLN A 46 26.42 13.22 23.34
CA GLN A 46 26.76 12.83 21.97
C GLN A 46 25.57 12.93 21.01
N GLY A 47 25.84 12.83 19.70
CA GLY A 47 24.82 12.81 18.65
C GLY A 47 24.48 14.18 18.05
N LEU A 48 25.22 15.25 18.40
CA LEU A 48 25.21 16.51 17.67
C LEU A 48 25.93 16.34 16.33
N LEU A 49 25.23 16.58 15.22
CA LEU A 49 25.82 16.56 13.88
C LEU A 49 26.03 17.95 13.30
N HIS A 50 25.17 18.91 13.64
CA HIS A 50 25.23 20.26 13.09
C HIS A 50 24.48 21.27 13.95
N GLU A 51 24.94 22.52 13.99
CA GLU A 51 24.32 23.64 14.70
C GLU A 51 24.41 24.95 13.90
N GLU A 52 23.37 25.77 13.95
CA GLU A 52 23.36 27.11 13.37
C GLU A 52 22.49 28.10 14.13
N PHE A 53 22.99 29.34 14.18
CA PHE A 53 22.25 30.49 14.66
C PHE A 53 22.15 31.54 13.56
N MET A 54 20.93 31.91 13.16
CA MET A 54 20.68 32.80 12.03
C MET A 54 19.73 33.94 12.41
N LEU A 55 20.18 35.18 12.19
CA LEU A 55 19.37 36.39 12.31
C LEU A 55 18.63 36.70 10.99
N PRO A 56 17.45 37.35 11.02
CA PRO A 56 16.79 37.82 9.81
C PRO A 56 17.63 38.91 9.09
N ALA A 57 17.40 39.12 7.79
CA ALA A 57 18.25 39.99 6.98
C ALA A 57 18.24 41.46 7.45
N ASP A 58 17.07 41.92 7.88
CA ASP A 58 16.76 43.22 8.47
C ASP A 58 17.09 43.31 9.97
N ALA A 59 17.86 42.37 10.53
CA ALA A 59 18.22 42.41 11.94
C ALA A 59 18.97 43.72 12.30
N PRO A 60 18.64 44.32 13.46
CA PRO A 60 19.22 45.59 13.91
C PRO A 60 20.71 45.46 14.23
N LYS A 61 21.41 46.59 14.26
CA LYS A 61 22.88 46.62 14.44
C LYS A 61 23.33 45.95 15.74
N TRP A 62 22.58 46.16 16.84
CA TRP A 62 22.92 45.55 18.13
C TRP A 62 22.86 44.02 18.08
N ALA A 63 21.90 43.43 17.36
CA ALA A 63 21.75 41.98 17.28
C ALA A 63 22.88 41.36 16.46
N LYS A 64 23.28 42.02 15.36
CA LYS A 64 24.42 41.62 14.53
C LYS A 64 25.74 41.71 15.33
N ALA A 65 25.95 42.81 16.06
CA ALA A 65 27.13 43.00 16.89
C ALA A 65 27.18 42.02 18.07
N LEU A 66 26.03 41.65 18.65
CA LEU A 66 25.95 40.71 19.78
C LEU A 66 26.54 39.33 19.45
N ILE A 67 26.41 38.89 18.21
CA ILE A 67 26.87 37.57 17.76
C ILE A 67 28.15 37.60 16.91
N ALA A 68 28.63 38.79 16.55
CA ALA A 68 29.85 38.93 15.75
C ALA A 68 31.05 38.30 16.48
N ASP A 69 31.91 37.62 15.72
CA ASP A 69 33.15 36.99 16.19
C ASP A 69 32.99 35.95 17.32
N ARG A 70 31.77 35.44 17.52
CA ARG A 70 31.49 34.34 18.46
C ARG A 70 31.30 33.02 17.71
N ALA A 71 31.72 31.93 18.33
CA ALA A 71 31.26 30.59 17.92
C ALA A 71 29.73 30.49 18.05
N VAL A 72 29.10 29.56 17.33
CA VAL A 72 27.63 29.42 17.31
C VAL A 72 27.06 29.30 18.74
N SER A 73 27.61 28.43 19.56
CA SER A 73 27.20 28.27 20.97
C SER A 73 27.34 29.55 21.79
N GLY A 74 28.41 30.34 21.58
CA GLY A 74 28.61 31.63 22.25
C GLY A 74 27.68 32.75 21.76
N ALA A 75 27.30 32.73 20.48
CA ALA A 75 26.29 33.62 19.93
C ALA A 75 24.89 33.31 20.49
N VAL A 76 24.55 32.02 20.54
CA VAL A 76 23.30 31.48 21.10
C VAL A 76 23.17 31.83 22.58
N GLU A 77 24.24 31.62 23.37
CA GLU A 77 24.30 32.01 24.78
C GLU A 77 24.00 33.50 24.97
N ALA A 78 24.72 34.37 24.26
CA ALA A 78 24.58 35.82 24.38
C ALA A 78 23.16 36.29 24.00
N PHE A 79 22.63 35.75 22.90
CA PHE A 79 21.31 36.14 22.40
C PHE A 79 20.19 35.69 23.33
N TRP A 80 20.20 34.44 23.79
CA TRP A 80 19.15 33.92 24.66
C TRP A 80 19.21 34.49 26.08
N ASN A 81 20.39 34.83 26.61
CA ASN A 81 20.49 35.61 27.85
C ASN A 81 19.85 37.00 27.68
N LYS A 82 20.01 37.64 26.52
CA LYS A 82 19.33 38.92 26.22
C LYS A 82 17.80 38.78 26.22
N VAL A 83 17.25 37.68 25.71
CA VAL A 83 15.80 37.38 25.76
C VAL A 83 15.34 37.15 27.20
N GLU A 84 16.09 36.38 28.00
CA GLU A 84 15.78 36.11 29.41
C GLU A 84 15.75 37.39 30.26
N ALA A 85 16.69 38.30 30.01
CA ALA A 85 16.77 39.60 30.67
C ALA A 85 15.66 40.56 30.22
N PHE A 86 15.27 40.52 28.94
CA PHE A 86 14.21 41.38 28.41
C PHE A 86 12.81 41.03 28.96
N GLU A 87 12.50 39.74 29.08
CA GLU A 87 11.19 39.29 29.56
C GLU A 87 11.10 39.35 31.09
N LYS A 88 10.29 40.27 31.62
CA LYS A 88 10.21 40.55 33.07
C LYS A 88 9.24 39.66 33.85
N ARG A 89 8.18 39.15 33.21
CA ARG A 89 7.12 38.38 33.89
C ARG A 89 7.60 37.00 34.34
N SER A 90 7.12 36.52 35.48
CA SER A 90 7.42 35.17 35.98
C SER A 90 6.89 34.06 35.08
N ASP A 91 5.80 34.30 34.36
CA ASP A 91 5.15 33.39 33.41
C ASP A 91 5.47 33.70 31.94
N ALA A 92 6.59 34.41 31.67
CA ALA A 92 6.93 34.83 30.33
C ALA A 92 7.18 33.65 29.38
N GLN A 93 6.53 33.70 28.21
CA GLN A 93 6.86 32.86 27.06
C GLN A 93 8.09 33.42 26.35
N LEU A 94 9.16 32.63 26.25
CA LEU A 94 10.50 33.08 25.85
C LEU A 94 10.80 32.78 24.39
N ALA A 95 10.52 31.56 23.93
CA ALA A 95 10.79 31.12 22.57
C ALA A 95 9.80 30.03 22.12
N ARG A 96 9.66 29.87 20.81
CA ARG A 96 9.00 28.71 20.20
C ARG A 96 10.05 27.68 19.83
N ASP A 97 9.86 26.43 20.24
CA ASP A 97 10.72 25.29 19.92
C ASP A 97 9.99 24.33 18.98
N LEU A 98 10.60 24.05 17.83
CA LEU A 98 10.12 23.12 16.82
C LEU A 98 10.98 21.86 16.86
N THR A 99 10.36 20.69 17.02
CA THR A 99 11.07 19.40 16.88
C THR A 99 10.56 18.66 15.65
N ILE A 100 11.48 18.38 14.73
CA ILE A 100 11.17 17.94 13.37
C ILE A 100 11.98 16.68 13.06
N ALA A 101 11.32 15.60 12.62
CA ALA A 101 12.05 14.43 12.15
C ALA A 101 12.60 14.65 10.75
N LEU A 102 13.80 14.15 10.54
CA LEU A 102 14.46 14.20 9.26
C LEU A 102 14.34 12.84 8.55
N PRO A 103 14.16 12.83 7.22
CA PRO A 103 14.11 11.60 6.45
C PRO A 103 15.46 10.86 6.51
N LEU A 104 15.41 9.57 6.84
CA LEU A 104 16.56 8.66 6.88
C LEU A 104 17.18 8.41 5.49
N GLU A 105 16.38 8.64 4.45
CA GLU A 105 16.79 8.46 3.07
C GLU A 105 17.57 9.68 2.53
N LEU A 106 17.53 10.81 3.24
CA LEU A 106 18.42 11.96 3.03
C LEU A 106 19.68 11.79 3.87
N THR A 107 20.83 12.14 3.31
CA THR A 107 22.08 12.18 4.08
C THR A 107 22.06 13.29 5.13
N PRO A 108 22.96 13.28 6.13
CA PRO A 108 23.01 14.36 7.12
C PRO A 108 23.06 15.76 6.50
N GLU A 109 23.82 15.91 5.44
CA GLU A 109 24.03 17.16 4.75
C GLU A 109 22.82 17.57 3.88
N GLN A 110 22.12 16.61 3.29
CA GLN A 110 20.78 16.78 2.69
C GLN A 110 19.73 17.20 3.72
N ASN A 111 19.85 16.70 4.94
CA ASN A 111 18.95 17.10 6.01
C ASN A 111 19.26 18.53 6.49
N ILE A 112 20.54 18.89 6.60
CA ILE A 112 21.00 20.27 6.83
C ILE A 112 20.48 21.20 5.72
N ALA A 113 20.50 20.74 4.46
CA ALA A 113 19.90 21.42 3.30
C ALA A 113 18.48 21.86 3.51
N LEU A 114 17.68 20.85 3.86
CA LEU A 114 16.25 20.90 3.97
C LEU A 114 15.89 21.87 5.09
N VAL A 115 16.58 21.75 6.23
CA VAL A 115 16.38 22.64 7.37
C VAL A 115 16.76 24.07 7.01
N ARG A 116 17.89 24.29 6.33
CA ARG A 116 18.29 25.64 5.89
C ARG A 116 17.29 26.26 4.90
N ASP A 117 16.83 25.52 3.88
CA ASP A 117 15.82 26.00 2.91
C ASP A 117 14.50 26.31 3.61
N PHE A 118 14.11 25.47 4.59
CA PHE A 118 12.93 25.69 5.41
C PHE A 118 13.06 26.94 6.30
N VAL A 119 14.18 27.07 7.01
CA VAL A 119 14.48 28.22 7.88
C VAL A 119 14.48 29.52 7.08
N GLU A 120 15.12 29.54 5.90
CA GLU A 120 15.17 30.73 5.06
C GLU A 120 13.76 31.16 4.62
N LYS A 121 13.01 30.25 4.01
CA LYS A 121 11.72 30.55 3.37
C LYS A 121 10.58 30.78 4.35
N HIS A 122 10.64 30.16 5.52
CA HIS A 122 9.49 30.11 6.41
C HIS A 122 9.73 30.71 7.81
N ILE A 123 11.00 30.90 8.20
CA ILE A 123 11.36 31.53 9.49
C ILE A 123 11.95 32.93 9.24
N ARG A 124 13.10 33.02 8.54
CA ARG A 124 13.80 34.30 8.31
C ARG A 124 13.01 35.25 7.42
N ALA A 125 12.30 34.74 6.41
CA ALA A 125 11.39 35.54 5.59
C ALA A 125 10.26 36.24 6.37
N LYS A 126 9.98 35.81 7.62
CA LYS A 126 9.02 36.44 8.53
C LYS A 126 9.68 37.36 9.57
N GLY A 127 10.97 37.69 9.40
CA GLY A 127 11.73 38.48 10.37
C GLY A 127 12.07 37.74 11.66
N MET A 128 11.96 36.41 11.69
CA MET A 128 12.22 35.61 12.89
C MET A 128 13.68 35.15 12.98
N VAL A 129 14.20 35.10 14.20
CA VAL A 129 15.50 34.45 14.49
C VAL A 129 15.31 32.94 14.44
N ALA A 130 16.31 32.23 13.91
CA ALA A 130 16.34 30.79 13.81
C ALA A 130 17.60 30.24 14.48
N ASP A 131 17.41 29.55 15.59
CA ASP A 131 18.44 28.81 16.32
C ASP A 131 18.15 27.33 16.17
N TRP A 132 18.95 26.56 15.45
CA TRP A 132 18.64 25.16 15.20
C TRP A 132 19.82 24.22 15.27
N VAL A 133 19.50 23.00 15.68
CA VAL A 133 20.45 21.94 15.95
C VAL A 133 19.95 20.63 15.34
N TYR A 134 20.81 19.95 14.61
CA TYR A 134 20.57 18.63 14.07
C TYR A 134 21.27 17.57 14.92
N HIS A 135 20.46 16.66 15.47
CA HIS A 135 20.91 15.45 16.12
C HIS A 135 20.66 14.20 15.28
N ASP A 136 21.59 13.26 15.36
CA ASP A 136 21.38 11.88 14.94
C ASP A 136 21.91 10.92 16.00
N ASN A 137 20.98 10.24 16.65
CA ASN A 137 21.28 9.04 17.41
C ASN A 137 20.92 7.86 16.51
N PRO A 138 21.70 6.75 16.48
CA PRO A 138 21.63 5.72 15.44
C PRO A 138 20.21 5.43 14.92
N GLY A 139 19.90 5.91 13.70
CA GLY A 139 18.61 5.69 13.05
C GLY A 139 17.49 6.66 13.44
N ASN A 140 17.79 7.78 14.12
CA ASN A 140 16.84 8.79 14.56
C ASN A 140 17.33 10.23 14.28
N PRO A 141 17.46 10.62 13.01
CA PRO A 141 17.85 11.98 12.64
C PRO A 141 16.67 12.95 12.88
N HIS A 142 16.91 14.03 13.62
CA HIS A 142 15.91 15.04 13.94
C HIS A 142 16.55 16.41 14.24
N VAL A 143 15.78 17.46 14.05
CA VAL A 143 16.18 18.84 14.32
C VAL A 143 15.34 19.44 15.43
N HIS A 144 16.01 20.20 16.31
CA HIS A 144 15.38 21.20 17.16
C HIS A 144 15.61 22.59 16.55
N LEU A 145 14.57 23.41 16.45
CA LEU A 145 14.62 24.76 15.91
C LEU A 145 13.86 25.71 16.84
N MET A 146 14.61 26.54 17.55
CA MET A 146 14.14 27.60 18.42
C MET A 146 14.00 28.93 17.64
N SER A 147 12.92 29.67 17.90
CA SER A 147 12.63 30.95 17.26
C SER A 147 12.02 31.95 18.24
N THR A 148 12.24 33.24 17.99
CA THR A 148 11.72 34.31 18.85
C THR A 148 10.20 34.44 18.76
N LEU A 149 9.59 34.97 19.82
CA LEU A 149 8.15 35.29 19.87
C LEU A 149 7.86 36.79 19.71
N ARG A 150 8.91 37.60 19.50
CA ARG A 150 8.86 39.04 19.31
C ARG A 150 9.73 39.45 18.12
N PRO A 151 9.33 40.48 17.37
CA PRO A 151 10.17 41.07 16.35
C PRO A 151 11.41 41.71 16.98
N LEU A 152 12.51 41.73 16.23
CA LEU A 152 13.66 42.55 16.57
C LEU A 152 13.36 44.01 16.18
N SER A 153 13.80 44.94 17.01
CA SER A 153 13.68 46.40 16.81
C SER A 153 15.02 47.06 17.13
N GLU A 154 15.23 48.30 16.69
CA GLU A 154 16.50 49.02 16.93
C GLU A 154 16.83 49.14 18.43
N ASP A 155 15.83 49.22 19.30
CA ASP A 155 16.01 49.36 20.76
C ASP A 155 15.86 48.03 21.55
N GLY A 156 15.83 46.88 20.87
CA GLY A 156 15.68 45.56 21.50
C GLY A 156 14.57 44.72 20.88
N PHE A 157 13.64 44.20 21.68
CA PHE A 157 12.54 43.36 21.20
C PHE A 157 11.20 44.11 21.18
N GLY A 158 10.45 44.00 20.08
CA GLY A 158 9.17 44.69 19.90
C GLY A 158 7.97 44.03 20.59
N SER A 159 6.77 44.51 20.26
CA SER A 159 5.51 43.99 20.82
C SER A 159 5.20 42.57 20.29
N LYS A 160 4.65 41.71 21.15
CA LYS A 160 4.11 40.39 20.75
C LYS A 160 2.86 40.51 19.88
N LYS A 161 2.12 41.62 19.99
CA LYS A 161 0.97 41.96 19.14
C LYS A 161 1.35 43.08 18.19
N VAL A 162 1.29 42.82 16.90
CA VAL A 162 1.63 43.76 15.83
C VAL A 162 0.38 44.10 15.02
N ALA A 163 0.30 45.32 14.51
CA ALA A 163 -0.81 45.73 13.66
C ALA A 163 -0.71 45.06 12.29
N VAL A 164 -1.82 44.57 11.76
CA VAL A 164 -1.89 44.03 10.40
C VAL A 164 -1.84 45.20 9.43
N ILE A 165 -0.90 45.20 8.49
CA ILE A 165 -0.72 46.28 7.50
C ILE A 165 -1.32 45.84 6.16
N GLY A 166 -2.14 46.70 5.54
CA GLY A 166 -2.78 46.46 4.24
C GLY A 166 -1.82 46.69 3.07
N GLU A 167 -2.26 46.35 1.85
CA GLU A 167 -1.49 46.59 0.62
C GLU A 167 -1.19 48.08 0.35
N ASP A 168 -1.97 48.97 0.99
CA ASP A 168 -1.81 50.42 1.00
C ASP A 168 -0.77 50.93 2.02
N GLY A 169 -0.13 50.02 2.77
CA GLY A 169 0.84 50.37 3.80
C GLY A 169 0.21 50.91 5.10
N GLN A 170 -1.12 50.90 5.23
CA GLN A 170 -1.83 51.41 6.41
C GLN A 170 -2.33 50.26 7.31
N PRO A 171 -2.50 50.48 8.63
CA PRO A 171 -3.05 49.45 9.52
C PRO A 171 -4.50 49.09 9.15
N VAL A 172 -4.73 47.81 8.88
CA VAL A 172 -6.06 47.26 8.59
C VAL A 172 -6.97 47.48 9.80
N ARG A 173 -8.16 48.02 9.56
CA ARG A 173 -9.16 48.26 10.59
C ARG A 173 -10.31 47.27 10.47
N THR A 174 -10.84 46.85 11.61
CA THR A 174 -12.04 46.00 11.68
C THR A 174 -13.29 46.79 11.31
N LYS A 175 -14.42 46.10 11.10
CA LYS A 175 -15.72 46.73 10.78
C LYS A 175 -16.18 47.77 11.82
N SER A 176 -15.62 47.76 13.03
CA SER A 176 -15.87 48.73 14.10
C SER A 176 -14.84 49.87 14.17
N GLY A 177 -13.95 50.00 13.19
CA GLY A 177 -12.96 51.08 13.08
C GLY A 177 -11.69 50.89 13.92
N LYS A 178 -11.58 49.82 14.70
CA LYS A 178 -10.38 49.49 15.51
C LYS A 178 -9.31 48.83 14.66
N ILE A 179 -8.03 49.17 14.90
CA ILE A 179 -6.88 48.52 14.25
C ILE A 179 -6.87 47.03 14.59
N LEU A 180 -6.71 46.20 13.56
CA LEU A 180 -6.58 44.75 13.69
C LEU A 180 -5.14 44.41 14.09
N TYR A 181 -4.99 43.67 15.18
CA TYR A 181 -3.71 43.19 15.68
C TYR A 181 -3.63 41.67 15.60
N GLU A 182 -2.44 41.15 15.28
CA GLU A 182 -2.13 39.73 15.30
C GLU A 182 -0.93 39.42 16.18
N LEU A 183 -0.81 38.16 16.61
CA LEU A 183 0.37 37.68 17.33
C LEU A 183 1.52 37.52 16.35
N TRP A 184 2.63 38.23 16.57
CA TRP A 184 3.79 38.17 15.69
C TRP A 184 4.41 36.77 15.62
N GLY A 185 4.40 36.02 16.73
CA GLY A 185 4.83 34.62 16.77
C GLY A 185 3.96 33.65 15.93
N GLY A 186 2.82 34.13 15.42
CA GLY A 186 1.86 33.39 14.60
C GLY A 186 0.72 32.75 15.39
N SER A 187 -0.40 32.52 14.71
CA SER A 187 -1.55 31.75 15.19
C SER A 187 -1.42 30.24 14.88
N THR A 188 -2.40 29.43 15.31
CA THR A 188 -2.53 28.02 14.92
C THR A 188 -2.59 27.83 13.40
N ASP A 189 -3.23 28.74 12.67
CA ASP A 189 -3.27 28.69 11.20
C ASP A 189 -1.92 29.01 10.58
N ALA A 190 -1.20 29.99 11.14
CA ALA A 190 0.17 30.29 10.72
C ALA A 190 1.12 29.09 10.99
N PHE A 191 0.87 28.31 12.05
CA PHE A 191 1.57 27.05 12.31
C PHE A 191 1.23 25.97 11.27
N ASN A 192 -0.03 25.83 10.85
CA ASN A 192 -0.41 24.88 9.79
C ASN A 192 0.28 25.24 8.47
N VAL A 193 0.32 26.52 8.09
CA VAL A 193 1.07 26.99 6.90
C VAL A 193 2.56 26.69 7.04
N LEU A 194 3.13 26.87 8.24
CA LEU A 194 4.53 26.55 8.52
C LEU A 194 4.81 25.04 8.36
N ARG A 195 3.93 24.19 8.90
CA ARG A 195 4.03 22.73 8.79
C ARG A 195 3.84 22.23 7.37
N ASP A 196 2.86 22.76 6.65
CA ASP A 196 2.62 22.39 5.25
C ASP A 196 3.79 22.85 4.38
N GLY A 197 4.37 24.01 4.69
CA GLY A 197 5.66 24.47 4.15
C GLY A 197 6.79 23.47 4.42
N TRP A 198 6.91 22.95 5.65
CA TRP A 198 7.89 21.89 5.93
C TRP A 198 7.69 20.66 5.06
N PHE A 199 6.47 20.11 4.95
CA PHE A 199 6.24 18.91 4.14
C PHE A 199 6.42 19.16 2.64
N GLU A 200 6.07 20.35 2.17
CA GLU A 200 6.33 20.79 0.81
C GLU A 200 7.84 20.87 0.55
N ARG A 201 8.61 21.46 1.48
CA ARG A 201 10.08 21.46 1.44
C ARG A 201 10.67 20.06 1.59
N GLN A 202 10.16 19.22 2.47
CA GLN A 202 10.65 17.86 2.69
C GLN A 202 10.43 17.03 1.43
N ASN A 203 9.22 17.03 0.85
CA ASN A 203 8.94 16.39 -0.43
C ASN A 203 9.76 16.96 -1.56
N HIS A 204 9.97 18.27 -1.52
CA HIS A 204 10.82 18.92 -2.48
C HIS A 204 12.23 18.36 -2.37
N HIS A 205 12.88 18.36 -1.20
CA HIS A 205 14.23 17.82 -0.96
C HIS A 205 14.32 16.30 -1.17
N LEU A 206 13.25 15.55 -0.90
CA LEU A 206 13.10 14.14 -1.30
C LEU A 206 13.05 14.00 -2.83
N ALA A 207 12.34 14.88 -3.54
CA ALA A 207 12.35 14.90 -4.99
C ALA A 207 13.71 15.35 -5.54
N LEU A 208 14.33 16.38 -4.92
CA LEU A 208 15.63 16.94 -5.27
C LEU A 208 16.67 15.84 -5.31
N ALA A 209 16.71 15.05 -4.25
CA ALA A 209 17.71 14.05 -4.13
C ALA A 209 17.32 12.72 -4.85
N GLU A 210 16.10 12.57 -5.42
CA GLU A 210 15.56 11.35 -6.10
C GLU A 210 15.12 10.17 -5.23
N ILE A 211 14.13 10.40 -4.39
CA ILE A 211 13.54 9.35 -3.57
C ILE A 211 12.14 9.29 -4.08
N ASP A 212 11.75 8.10 -4.52
CA ASP A 212 10.41 7.78 -4.97
C ASP A 212 9.39 7.65 -3.83
N LEU A 213 9.73 8.24 -2.68
CA LEU A 213 8.86 8.36 -1.52
C LEU A 213 8.39 9.80 -1.45
N ARG A 214 7.07 9.96 -1.46
CA ARG A 214 6.41 11.22 -1.20
C ARG A 214 5.68 11.12 0.12
N ILE A 215 5.89 12.11 0.97
CA ILE A 215 5.20 12.25 2.25
C ILE A 215 3.96 13.10 2.03
N ASP A 216 2.78 12.54 2.23
CA ASP A 216 1.57 13.35 2.31
C ASP A 216 1.47 13.97 3.71
N GLY A 217 1.78 15.27 3.78
CA GLY A 217 1.76 16.06 5.02
C GLY A 217 0.35 16.38 5.54
N ARG A 218 -0.69 16.08 4.77
CA ARG A 218 -2.08 16.20 5.23
C ARG A 218 -2.31 15.24 6.39
N SER A 219 -3.14 15.64 7.36
CA SER A 219 -3.61 14.70 8.38
C SER A 219 -4.29 13.49 7.71
N TYR A 220 -4.25 12.33 8.36
CA TYR A 220 -5.01 11.17 7.92
C TYR A 220 -6.49 11.54 7.69
N GLU A 221 -7.10 12.39 8.53
CA GLU A 221 -8.43 12.98 8.30
C GLU A 221 -8.57 13.68 6.93
N LYS A 222 -7.69 14.63 6.58
CA LYS A 222 -7.70 15.32 5.26
C LYS A 222 -7.42 14.38 4.08
N GLN A 223 -6.88 13.20 4.36
CA GLN A 223 -6.65 12.15 3.40
C GLN A 223 -7.81 11.14 3.30
N GLY A 224 -8.85 11.29 4.14
CA GLY A 224 -9.96 10.35 4.25
C GLY A 224 -9.60 9.05 5.01
N ILE A 225 -8.50 9.04 5.77
CA ILE A 225 -8.03 7.91 6.57
C ILE A 225 -8.43 8.14 8.02
N GLU A 226 -9.23 7.23 8.57
CA GLU A 226 -9.71 7.31 9.96
C GLU A 226 -8.66 6.79 10.96
N LEU A 227 -7.42 7.25 10.88
CA LEU A 227 -6.36 6.96 11.86
C LEU A 227 -5.81 8.24 12.45
N GLU A 228 -5.23 8.14 13.63
CA GLU A 228 -4.37 9.17 14.17
C GLU A 228 -2.92 8.88 13.79
N PRO A 229 -2.13 9.86 13.35
CA PRO A 229 -0.71 9.66 13.21
C PRO A 229 -0.07 9.31 14.57
N THR A 230 0.65 8.19 14.62
CA THR A 230 1.44 7.82 15.80
C THR A 230 2.52 8.86 16.06
N ILE A 231 2.88 9.05 17.32
CA ILE A 231 3.95 9.96 17.74
C ILE A 231 5.28 9.26 17.54
N HIS A 232 6.25 10.01 17.08
CA HIS A 232 7.61 9.50 16.99
C HIS A 232 8.23 9.38 18.39
N LEU A 233 8.43 8.15 18.86
CA LEU A 233 9.14 7.88 20.11
C LEU A 233 10.65 7.96 19.89
N GLY A 234 11.24 9.10 20.20
CA GLY A 234 12.69 9.30 20.12
C GLY A 234 13.47 8.37 21.06
N VAL A 235 14.75 8.16 20.75
CA VAL A 235 15.67 7.27 21.51
C VAL A 235 15.76 7.57 23.01
N GLY A 236 15.56 8.83 23.43
CA GLY A 236 15.58 9.21 24.85
C GLY A 236 14.44 8.61 25.67
N ALA A 237 13.23 8.54 25.12
CA ALA A 237 12.07 7.96 25.79
C ALA A 237 12.25 6.44 25.99
N LYS A 238 12.70 5.74 24.94
CA LYS A 238 13.02 4.29 24.98
C LYS A 238 14.22 3.95 25.87
N ALA A 239 15.16 4.87 26.05
CA ALA A 239 16.31 4.68 26.95
C ALA A 239 15.92 4.86 28.42
N ILE A 240 15.03 5.80 28.74
CA ILE A 240 14.46 5.99 30.07
C ILE A 240 13.60 4.79 30.45
N GLU A 241 12.77 4.30 29.53
CA GLU A 241 11.99 3.06 29.67
C GLU A 241 12.88 1.86 30.03
N ARG A 242 13.95 1.62 29.24
CA ARG A 242 14.93 0.55 29.53
C ARG A 242 15.61 0.71 30.89
N LYS A 243 15.99 1.93 31.28
CA LYS A 243 16.60 2.20 32.59
C LYS A 243 15.62 1.99 33.75
N ALA A 244 14.37 2.37 33.57
CA ALA A 244 13.32 2.25 34.59
C ALA A 244 12.91 0.78 34.79
N ALA A 245 12.77 0.03 33.69
CA ALA A 245 12.56 -1.43 33.72
C ALA A 245 13.71 -2.16 34.45
N SER A 246 14.96 -1.76 34.21
CA SER A 246 16.12 -2.35 34.92
C SER A 246 16.19 -1.99 36.42
N ARG A 247 15.43 -0.98 36.86
CA ARG A 247 15.38 -0.52 38.27
C ARG A 247 14.06 -0.87 38.97
N GLY A 248 13.12 -1.54 38.29
CA GLY A 248 11.82 -1.88 38.85
C GLY A 248 10.90 -0.68 39.13
N VAL A 249 11.16 0.48 38.52
CA VAL A 249 10.36 1.71 38.70
C VAL A 249 9.61 1.98 37.39
N ARG A 250 8.32 2.36 37.46
CA ARG A 250 7.56 2.80 36.28
C ARG A 250 7.98 4.22 35.91
N PRO A 251 8.48 4.49 34.70
CA PRO A 251 8.75 5.86 34.28
C PRO A 251 7.44 6.52 33.83
N GLU A 252 7.03 7.60 34.48
CA GLU A 252 5.95 8.47 33.99
C GLU A 252 6.51 9.31 32.82
N LEU A 253 6.33 8.82 31.59
CA LEU A 253 6.64 9.55 30.37
C LEU A 253 5.36 9.69 29.54
N GLU A 254 4.66 10.80 29.77
CA GLU A 254 3.42 11.21 29.11
C GLU A 254 3.45 11.02 27.57
N ARG A 255 4.63 11.14 26.90
CA ARG A 255 4.77 10.92 25.45
C ARG A 255 4.79 9.45 25.01
N ILE A 256 5.31 8.54 25.83
CA ILE A 256 5.24 7.10 25.57
C ILE A 256 3.80 6.65 25.74
N GLU A 257 3.18 7.06 26.85
CA GLU A 257 1.78 6.83 27.14
C GLU A 257 0.89 7.41 26.03
N LEU A 258 1.08 8.66 25.59
CA LEU A 258 0.31 9.25 24.48
C LEU A 258 0.53 8.51 23.14
N ASN A 259 1.73 7.96 22.88
CA ASN A 259 1.96 7.20 21.65
C ASN A 259 1.36 5.80 21.72
N GLU A 260 1.46 5.15 22.88
CA GLU A 260 0.79 3.89 23.16
C GLU A 260 -0.73 4.09 23.13
N GLU A 261 -1.24 5.22 23.60
CA GLU A 261 -2.64 5.64 23.49
C GLU A 261 -3.03 5.84 22.03
N ARG A 262 -2.27 6.58 21.21
CA ARG A 262 -2.56 6.74 19.78
C ARG A 262 -2.45 5.43 19.01
N ARG A 263 -1.46 4.60 19.33
CA ARG A 263 -1.30 3.28 18.72
C ARG A 263 -2.43 2.36 19.15
N SER A 264 -2.86 2.43 20.41
CA SER A 264 -4.03 1.72 20.95
C SER A 264 -5.32 2.26 20.35
N GLU A 265 -5.43 3.56 20.13
CA GLU A 265 -6.59 4.20 19.50
C GLU A 265 -6.66 3.85 18.02
N ASN A 266 -5.54 3.87 17.30
CA ASN A 266 -5.44 3.32 15.95
C ASN A 266 -5.77 1.84 15.92
N ALA A 267 -5.27 1.06 16.88
CA ALA A 267 -5.62 -0.35 17.00
C ALA A 267 -7.13 -0.50 17.22
N ARG A 268 -7.75 0.33 18.07
CA ARG A 268 -9.21 0.37 18.27
C ARG A 268 -9.95 0.79 17.01
N ARG A 269 -9.45 1.77 16.24
CA ARG A 269 -10.04 2.21 14.97
C ARG A 269 -9.93 1.14 13.90
N ILE A 270 -8.79 0.45 13.80
CA ILE A 270 -8.61 -0.73 12.93
C ILE A 270 -9.50 -1.88 13.40
N LEU A 271 -9.68 -2.07 14.71
CA LEU A 271 -10.60 -3.07 15.27
C LEU A 271 -12.06 -2.75 14.99
N ARG A 272 -12.45 -1.47 15.02
CA ARG A 272 -13.79 -1.03 14.66
C ARG A 272 -14.01 -1.14 13.15
N ASN A 273 -13.11 -0.54 12.37
CA ASN A 273 -13.13 -0.48 10.92
C ASN A 273 -11.81 -1.01 10.31
N PRO A 274 -11.71 -2.33 10.07
CA PRO A 274 -10.51 -2.90 9.48
C PRO A 274 -10.23 -2.43 8.03
N ALA A 275 -11.22 -1.85 7.35
CA ALA A 275 -11.09 -1.42 5.94
C ALA A 275 -10.04 -0.31 5.75
N ILE A 276 -9.75 0.47 6.79
CA ILE A 276 -8.72 1.51 6.80
C ILE A 276 -7.35 0.99 6.31
N VAL A 277 -7.03 -0.27 6.61
CA VAL A 277 -5.78 -0.91 6.16
C VAL A 277 -5.73 -1.03 4.64
N LEU A 278 -6.87 -1.22 3.98
CA LEU A 278 -6.99 -1.31 2.54
C LEU A 278 -6.67 0.03 1.86
N ASP A 279 -7.05 1.15 2.46
CA ASP A 279 -6.74 2.49 1.93
C ASP A 279 -5.24 2.77 1.91
N LEU A 280 -4.50 2.24 2.89
CA LEU A 280 -3.05 2.34 2.94
C LEU A 280 -2.37 1.48 1.86
N ILE A 281 -2.87 0.26 1.63
CA ILE A 281 -2.30 -0.68 0.66
C ILE A 281 -2.60 -0.24 -0.77
N THR A 282 -3.84 0.14 -1.06
CA THR A 282 -4.32 0.44 -2.41
C THR A 282 -3.76 1.72 -3.02
N ARG A 283 -3.04 2.52 -2.24
CA ARG A 283 -2.23 3.64 -2.74
C ARG A 283 -1.00 3.19 -3.50
N GLU A 284 -0.32 2.16 -3.00
CA GLU A 284 0.93 1.67 -3.58
C GLU A 284 0.69 0.48 -4.51
N LYS A 285 -0.42 -0.25 -4.36
CA LYS A 285 -0.68 -1.51 -5.06
C LYS A 285 -2.12 -1.65 -5.52
N SER A 286 -2.33 -1.89 -6.81
CA SER A 286 -3.68 -2.26 -7.32
C SER A 286 -4.07 -3.67 -6.90
N VAL A 287 -3.08 -4.56 -6.80
CA VAL A 287 -3.24 -5.96 -6.41
C VAL A 287 -2.28 -6.25 -5.26
N PHE A 288 -2.78 -6.86 -4.20
CA PHE A 288 -2.03 -7.15 -2.99
C PHE A 288 -2.24 -8.58 -2.52
N ASP A 289 -1.34 -9.05 -1.66
CA ASP A 289 -1.43 -10.35 -1.00
C ASP A 289 -1.50 -10.21 0.53
N GLU A 290 -1.60 -11.35 1.22
CA GLU A 290 -1.71 -11.37 2.69
C GLU A 290 -0.47 -10.77 3.39
N ARG A 291 0.70 -10.82 2.75
CA ARG A 291 1.94 -10.26 3.34
C ARG A 291 1.91 -8.74 3.33
N ASP A 292 1.27 -8.14 2.34
CA ASP A 292 1.11 -6.70 2.27
C ASP A 292 0.19 -6.17 3.39
N ILE A 293 -0.91 -6.88 3.67
CA ILE A 293 -1.78 -6.59 4.83
C ILE A 293 -1.00 -6.74 6.13
N ALA A 294 -0.27 -7.85 6.28
CA ALA A 294 0.51 -8.13 7.47
C ALA A 294 1.53 -7.03 7.79
N LYS A 295 2.23 -6.50 6.76
CA LYS A 295 3.19 -5.40 6.92
C LYS A 295 2.55 -4.13 7.47
N VAL A 296 1.33 -3.80 7.05
CA VAL A 296 0.61 -2.62 7.54
C VAL A 296 0.12 -2.85 8.97
N LEU A 297 -0.48 -4.00 9.26
CA LEU A 297 -0.98 -4.34 10.60
C LEU A 297 0.12 -4.36 11.66
N HIS A 298 1.30 -4.91 11.34
CA HIS A 298 2.42 -5.01 12.27
C HIS A 298 2.91 -3.62 12.74
N ARG A 299 2.57 -2.55 12.03
CA ARG A 299 2.87 -1.19 12.47
C ARG A 299 2.05 -0.78 13.70
N TYR A 300 0.85 -1.33 13.88
CA TYR A 300 -0.12 -0.87 14.88
C TYR A 300 -0.52 -1.96 15.89
N ILE A 301 -0.41 -3.23 15.53
CA ILE A 301 -0.91 -4.36 16.33
C ILE A 301 0.26 -5.26 16.73
N ASP A 302 0.49 -5.43 18.03
CA ASP A 302 1.50 -6.35 18.57
C ASP A 302 0.90 -7.68 19.05
N ASP A 303 -0.36 -7.67 19.49
CA ASP A 303 -1.01 -8.88 20.00
C ASP A 303 -1.24 -9.90 18.86
N PRO A 304 -0.68 -11.12 18.95
CA PRO A 304 -0.78 -12.10 17.87
C PRO A 304 -2.22 -12.55 17.59
N ALA A 305 -3.08 -12.66 18.61
CA ALA A 305 -4.45 -13.13 18.44
C ALA A 305 -5.31 -12.06 17.73
N VAL A 306 -5.20 -10.80 18.17
CA VAL A 306 -5.83 -9.64 17.54
C VAL A 306 -5.31 -9.44 16.12
N PHE A 307 -4.00 -9.61 15.90
CA PHE A 307 -3.40 -9.56 14.57
C PHE A 307 -4.03 -10.60 13.64
N GLN A 308 -4.16 -11.84 14.09
CA GLN A 308 -4.82 -12.90 13.30
C GLN A 308 -6.29 -12.60 13.04
N GLN A 309 -7.01 -12.15 14.05
CA GLN A 309 -8.42 -11.78 13.92
C GLN A 309 -8.61 -10.65 12.90
N LEU A 310 -7.74 -9.63 12.91
CA LEU A 310 -7.76 -8.52 11.96
C LEU A 310 -7.38 -8.95 10.56
N MET A 311 -6.36 -9.80 10.40
CA MET A 311 -6.01 -10.40 9.10
C MET A 311 -7.24 -11.07 8.47
N VAL A 312 -7.96 -11.88 9.24
CA VAL A 312 -9.22 -12.52 8.82
C VAL A 312 -10.26 -11.47 8.45
N ARG A 313 -10.55 -10.51 9.34
CA ARG A 313 -11.60 -9.52 9.11
C ARG A 313 -11.34 -8.63 7.90
N ILE A 314 -10.08 -8.31 7.60
CA ILE A 314 -9.69 -7.51 6.44
C ILE A 314 -9.87 -8.32 5.16
N ILE A 315 -9.36 -9.55 5.09
CA ILE A 315 -9.51 -10.40 3.90
C ILE A 315 -10.98 -10.73 3.63
N LEU A 316 -11.78 -10.88 4.69
CA LEU A 316 -13.20 -11.15 4.60
C LEU A 316 -14.07 -9.89 4.43
N ASN A 317 -13.45 -8.70 4.37
CA ASN A 317 -14.18 -7.45 4.20
C ASN A 317 -14.91 -7.41 2.85
N PRO A 318 -16.16 -6.94 2.78
CA PRO A 318 -16.92 -6.86 1.52
C PRO A 318 -16.27 -6.05 0.40
N GLU A 319 -15.43 -5.07 0.74
CA GLU A 319 -14.69 -4.27 -0.25
C GLU A 319 -13.50 -5.04 -0.85
N VAL A 320 -13.04 -6.13 -0.23
CA VAL A 320 -11.94 -6.96 -0.72
C VAL A 320 -12.47 -8.07 -1.61
N LEU A 321 -11.91 -8.14 -2.82
CA LEU A 321 -12.30 -9.10 -3.83
C LEU A 321 -11.08 -9.92 -4.24
N ARG A 322 -11.27 -11.24 -4.25
CA ARG A 322 -10.23 -12.19 -4.66
C ARG A 322 -10.19 -12.26 -6.19
N LEU A 323 -9.03 -11.98 -6.76
CA LEU A 323 -8.78 -12.05 -8.20
C LEU A 323 -8.26 -13.43 -8.61
N GLN A 324 -7.42 -14.02 -7.76
CA GLN A 324 -6.83 -15.33 -8.00
C GLN A 324 -6.71 -16.13 -6.70
N ARG A 325 -6.94 -17.44 -6.81
CA ARG A 325 -6.65 -18.40 -5.73
C ARG A 325 -5.16 -18.61 -5.60
N GLU A 326 -4.73 -19.05 -4.44
CA GLU A 326 -3.37 -19.56 -4.28
C GLU A 326 -3.16 -20.78 -5.21
N THR A 327 -2.08 -20.76 -5.96
CA THR A 327 -1.73 -21.82 -6.92
C THR A 327 -0.28 -22.25 -6.71
N ILE A 328 0.12 -23.33 -7.36
CA ILE A 328 1.53 -23.71 -7.50
C ILE A 328 1.91 -23.38 -8.94
N ASP A 329 2.96 -22.59 -9.09
CA ASP A 329 3.58 -22.38 -10.39
C ASP A 329 4.26 -23.69 -10.81
N PHE A 330 3.76 -24.33 -11.86
CA PHE A 330 4.25 -25.61 -12.36
C PHE A 330 5.68 -25.55 -12.90
N ALA A 331 6.13 -24.38 -13.38
CA ALA A 331 7.48 -24.23 -13.91
C ALA A 331 8.52 -24.08 -12.78
N THR A 332 8.14 -23.49 -11.65
CA THR A 332 9.06 -23.23 -10.54
C THR A 332 8.80 -24.08 -9.29
N ALA A 333 7.73 -24.88 -9.29
CA ALA A 333 7.18 -25.60 -8.15
C ALA A 333 6.93 -24.72 -6.90
N LYS A 334 6.83 -23.40 -7.06
CA LYS A 334 6.63 -22.45 -5.96
C LYS A 334 5.16 -22.15 -5.76
N LYS A 335 4.76 -21.99 -4.49
CA LYS A 335 3.45 -21.47 -4.14
C LYS A 335 3.35 -19.99 -4.53
N VAL A 336 2.37 -19.66 -5.35
CA VAL A 336 1.96 -18.31 -5.71
C VAL A 336 0.82 -17.92 -4.77
N PRO A 337 0.96 -16.85 -3.96
CA PRO A 337 -0.06 -16.46 -3.00
C PRO A 337 -1.35 -16.05 -3.71
N ALA A 338 -2.48 -16.13 -2.99
CA ALA A 338 -3.74 -15.57 -3.46
C ALA A 338 -3.60 -14.05 -3.71
N ARG A 339 -4.33 -13.56 -4.70
CA ARG A 339 -4.30 -12.17 -5.16
C ARG A 339 -5.62 -11.49 -4.89
N TYR A 340 -5.56 -10.31 -4.28
CA TYR A 340 -6.72 -9.53 -3.86
C TYR A 340 -6.63 -8.11 -4.40
N SER A 341 -7.79 -7.47 -4.55
CA SER A 341 -7.92 -6.04 -4.83
C SER A 341 -9.17 -5.50 -4.15
N THR A 342 -9.41 -4.20 -4.24
CA THR A 342 -10.64 -3.58 -3.75
C THR A 342 -11.64 -3.34 -4.86
N ARG A 343 -12.93 -3.29 -4.51
CA ARG A 343 -14.01 -2.94 -5.43
C ARG A 343 -13.75 -1.62 -6.15
N ALA A 344 -13.30 -0.61 -5.41
CA ALA A 344 -12.98 0.70 -5.97
C ALA A 344 -11.86 0.62 -7.02
N MET A 345 -10.80 -0.17 -6.76
CA MET A 345 -9.68 -0.32 -7.68
C MET A 345 -10.08 -1.10 -8.94
N ILE A 346 -10.81 -2.21 -8.79
CA ILE A 346 -11.34 -2.98 -9.94
C ILE A 346 -12.20 -2.09 -10.82
N ARG A 347 -13.14 -1.34 -10.23
CA ARG A 347 -14.01 -0.42 -10.98
C ARG A 347 -13.21 0.66 -11.70
N LEU A 348 -12.22 1.24 -11.04
CA LEU A 348 -11.37 2.28 -11.61
C LEU A 348 -10.62 1.76 -12.84
N GLU A 349 -9.93 0.63 -12.72
CA GLU A 349 -9.14 0.07 -13.82
C GLU A 349 -10.02 -0.48 -14.95
N ALA A 350 -11.14 -1.12 -14.61
CA ALA A 350 -12.09 -1.60 -15.61
C ALA A 350 -12.76 -0.45 -16.37
N THR A 351 -13.15 0.63 -15.68
CA THR A 351 -13.72 1.82 -16.34
C THR A 351 -12.69 2.46 -17.26
N MET A 352 -11.44 2.61 -16.82
CA MET A 352 -10.35 3.12 -17.64
C MET A 352 -10.11 2.25 -18.88
N ALA A 353 -10.06 0.93 -18.73
CA ALA A 353 -9.91 0.00 -19.84
C ALA A 353 -11.10 0.07 -20.82
N TRP A 354 -12.33 0.12 -20.31
CA TRP A 354 -13.52 0.28 -21.12
C TRP A 354 -13.52 1.61 -21.88
N GLN A 355 -13.19 2.72 -21.22
CA GLN A 355 -13.08 4.03 -21.87
C GLN A 355 -12.00 4.04 -22.96
N ALA A 356 -10.85 3.40 -22.71
CA ALA A 356 -9.79 3.27 -23.71
C ALA A 356 -10.26 2.47 -24.94
N THR A 357 -10.88 1.31 -24.75
CA THR A 357 -11.47 0.51 -25.86
C THR A 357 -12.59 1.27 -26.57
N TRP A 358 -13.40 2.03 -25.84
CA TRP A 358 -14.43 2.88 -26.43
C TRP A 358 -13.81 3.97 -27.31
N LEU A 359 -12.77 4.66 -26.82
CA LEU A 359 -12.05 5.67 -27.59
C LEU A 359 -11.36 5.09 -28.83
N SER A 360 -10.86 3.85 -28.78
CA SER A 360 -10.17 3.22 -29.92
C SER A 360 -11.12 2.92 -31.08
N ASN A 361 -12.39 2.67 -30.75
CA ASN A 361 -13.45 2.39 -31.73
C ASN A 361 -14.22 3.65 -32.17
N ARG A 362 -13.86 4.84 -31.64
CA ARG A 362 -14.51 6.11 -31.99
C ARG A 362 -13.65 6.85 -33.01
N GLU A 363 -14.23 7.07 -34.18
CA GLU A 363 -13.59 7.76 -35.29
C GLU A 363 -13.84 9.27 -35.29
N GLY A 364 -13.15 9.99 -36.18
CA GLY A 364 -13.39 11.41 -36.45
C GLY A 364 -12.27 12.37 -36.01
N ARG A 365 -11.11 11.85 -35.60
CA ARG A 365 -9.92 12.68 -35.26
C ARG A 365 -8.68 12.34 -36.10
N GLY A 366 -8.93 11.90 -37.34
CA GLY A 366 -7.88 11.53 -38.28
C GLY A 366 -7.26 12.73 -38.97
N VAL A 367 -6.03 12.56 -39.45
CA VAL A 367 -5.35 13.46 -40.39
C VAL A 367 -5.58 12.92 -41.81
N SER A 368 -5.77 13.82 -42.79
CA SER A 368 -5.94 13.40 -44.19
C SER A 368 -4.66 12.78 -44.74
N HIS A 369 -4.79 11.85 -45.68
CA HIS A 369 -3.63 11.22 -46.33
C HIS A 369 -2.73 12.26 -47.01
N SER A 370 -3.31 13.31 -47.61
CA SER A 370 -2.56 14.42 -48.21
C SER A 370 -1.68 15.19 -47.21
N ALA A 371 -2.17 15.43 -45.99
CA ALA A 371 -1.41 16.11 -44.96
C ALA A 371 -0.29 15.21 -44.40
N LEU A 372 -0.53 13.90 -44.31
CA LEU A 372 0.48 12.91 -43.95
C LEU A 372 1.59 12.82 -45.00
N GLU A 373 1.26 12.70 -46.28
CA GLU A 373 2.26 12.70 -47.36
C GLU A 373 3.08 13.99 -47.39
N ALA A 374 2.43 15.14 -47.24
CA ALA A 374 3.12 16.43 -47.16
C ALA A 374 4.10 16.48 -45.99
N THR A 375 3.75 15.87 -44.86
CA THR A 375 4.63 15.74 -43.70
C THR A 375 5.79 14.78 -43.99
N PHE A 376 5.53 13.61 -44.58
CA PHE A 376 6.59 12.64 -44.90
C PHE A 376 7.60 13.16 -45.92
N LYS A 377 7.17 13.97 -46.88
CA LYS A 377 8.08 14.68 -47.81
C LYS A 377 8.98 15.70 -47.10
N ARG A 378 8.54 16.30 -45.99
CA ARG A 378 9.36 17.23 -45.19
C ARG A 378 10.32 16.49 -44.23
N HIS A 379 10.02 15.23 -43.92
CA HIS A 379 10.78 14.40 -42.99
C HIS A 379 11.29 13.12 -43.67
N GLU A 380 12.05 13.25 -44.76
CA GLU A 380 12.53 12.10 -45.57
C GLU A 380 13.40 11.10 -44.80
N ARG A 381 13.99 11.52 -43.67
CA ARG A 381 14.86 10.69 -42.82
C ARG A 381 14.11 9.76 -41.86
N LEU A 382 12.77 9.80 -41.83
CA LEU A 382 11.99 8.88 -41.00
C LEU A 382 12.09 7.45 -41.53
N SER A 383 12.30 6.50 -40.63
CA SER A 383 12.25 5.07 -40.95
C SER A 383 10.82 4.60 -41.23
N ASP A 384 10.67 3.44 -41.89
CA ASP A 384 9.35 2.89 -42.20
C ASP A 384 8.55 2.54 -40.94
N GLU A 385 9.20 2.07 -39.86
CA GLU A 385 8.55 1.86 -38.55
C GLU A 385 8.03 3.18 -37.96
N GLN A 386 8.76 4.29 -38.12
CA GLN A 386 8.34 5.61 -37.63
C GLN A 386 7.19 6.17 -38.46
N LYS A 387 7.21 5.99 -39.79
CA LYS A 387 6.10 6.38 -40.66
C LYS A 387 4.83 5.59 -40.32
N ALA A 388 4.92 4.28 -40.19
CA ALA A 388 3.81 3.43 -39.78
C ALA A 388 3.25 3.81 -38.38
N ALA A 389 4.14 4.17 -37.45
CA ALA A 389 3.72 4.69 -36.15
C ALA A 389 2.96 6.02 -36.26
N ILE A 390 3.42 6.95 -37.10
CA ILE A 390 2.75 8.23 -37.38
C ILE A 390 1.38 7.99 -38.01
N GLU A 391 1.27 7.12 -39.02
CA GLU A 391 0.00 6.77 -39.65
C GLU A 391 -1.01 6.22 -38.63
N ARG A 392 -0.55 5.33 -37.73
CA ARG A 392 -1.41 4.79 -36.68
C ARG A 392 -1.89 5.85 -35.70
N ILE A 393 -1.01 6.70 -35.18
CA ILE A 393 -1.40 7.74 -34.21
C ILE A 393 -2.16 8.89 -34.87
N ALA A 394 -1.94 9.17 -36.15
CA ALA A 394 -2.68 10.15 -36.93
C ALA A 394 -4.00 9.60 -37.48
N GLY A 395 -4.27 8.30 -37.31
CA GLY A 395 -5.53 7.67 -37.70
C GLY A 395 -6.76 8.20 -36.95
N PRO A 396 -7.97 7.77 -37.35
CA PRO A 396 -9.23 8.35 -36.89
C PRO A 396 -9.57 8.09 -35.42
N ALA A 397 -9.00 7.04 -34.81
CA ALA A 397 -9.26 6.64 -33.43
C ALA A 397 -8.93 7.76 -32.42
N ARG A 398 -9.77 7.93 -31.39
CA ARG A 398 -9.57 8.97 -30.36
C ARG A 398 -8.55 8.61 -29.28
N ILE A 399 -8.08 7.37 -29.26
CA ILE A 399 -6.89 6.97 -28.49
C ILE A 399 -5.95 6.17 -29.39
N ALA A 400 -4.65 6.42 -29.26
CA ALA A 400 -3.62 5.61 -29.90
C ALA A 400 -2.43 5.46 -28.96
N ALA A 401 -1.64 4.41 -29.16
CA ALA A 401 -0.45 4.18 -28.36
C ALA A 401 0.76 3.81 -29.21
N VAL A 402 1.94 4.25 -28.76
CA VAL A 402 3.23 3.88 -29.31
C VAL A 402 4.10 3.31 -28.20
N VAL A 403 4.59 2.10 -28.42
CA VAL A 403 5.61 1.48 -27.58
C VAL A 403 6.94 1.61 -28.30
N GLY A 404 7.86 2.39 -27.73
CA GLY A 404 9.18 2.58 -28.32
C GLY A 404 10.28 2.16 -27.37
N ARG A 405 11.18 1.28 -27.83
CA ARG A 405 12.33 0.85 -27.05
C ARG A 405 13.23 2.04 -26.71
N ALA A 406 14.00 1.91 -25.62
CA ALA A 406 14.93 2.95 -25.20
C ALA A 406 15.91 3.32 -26.33
N GLY A 407 15.78 4.51 -26.91
CA GLY A 407 16.61 4.99 -28.02
C GLY A 407 16.04 4.76 -29.43
N ALA A 408 14.74 4.45 -29.57
CA ALA A 408 14.10 4.20 -30.86
C ALA A 408 13.63 5.46 -31.64
N GLY A 409 14.04 6.67 -31.22
CA GLY A 409 13.69 7.91 -31.94
C GLY A 409 12.24 8.40 -31.73
N LYS A 410 11.62 8.10 -30.57
CA LYS A 410 10.26 8.53 -30.22
C LYS A 410 10.03 10.03 -30.44
N THR A 411 10.98 10.87 -30.03
CA THR A 411 10.82 12.34 -30.14
C THR A 411 10.87 12.85 -31.57
N THR A 412 11.74 12.28 -32.42
CA THR A 412 11.79 12.57 -33.86
C THR A 412 10.45 12.26 -34.53
N MET A 413 9.86 11.11 -34.17
CA MET A 413 8.55 10.69 -34.66
C MET A 413 7.42 11.61 -34.15
N MET A 414 7.45 12.03 -32.87
CA MET A 414 6.50 13.00 -32.32
C MET A 414 6.56 14.37 -32.99
N LYS A 415 7.75 14.84 -33.40
CA LYS A 415 7.90 16.10 -34.12
C LYS A 415 7.12 16.09 -35.44
N ALA A 416 7.27 15.03 -36.23
CA ALA A 416 6.55 14.86 -37.49
C ALA A 416 5.04 14.68 -37.25
N ALA A 417 4.65 13.89 -36.23
CA ALA A 417 3.24 13.70 -35.88
C ALA A 417 2.54 15.01 -35.48
N ARG A 418 3.23 15.87 -34.69
CA ARG A 418 2.76 17.21 -34.33
C ARG A 418 2.47 18.05 -35.58
N GLU A 419 3.40 18.11 -36.52
CA GLU A 419 3.22 18.86 -37.77
C GLU A 419 2.02 18.35 -38.58
N ALA A 420 1.84 17.03 -38.66
CA ALA A 420 0.69 16.44 -39.33
C ALA A 420 -0.64 16.82 -38.65
N TRP A 421 -0.71 16.82 -37.32
CA TRP A 421 -1.90 17.24 -36.57
C TRP A 421 -2.19 18.74 -36.70
N GLU A 422 -1.17 19.59 -36.65
CA GLU A 422 -1.31 21.04 -36.82
C GLU A 422 -1.78 21.41 -38.24
N LEU A 423 -1.25 20.73 -39.28
CA LEU A 423 -1.72 20.87 -40.66
C LEU A 423 -3.19 20.48 -40.82
N ALA A 424 -3.69 19.56 -39.99
CA ALA A 424 -5.10 19.17 -39.94
C ALA A 424 -5.96 20.07 -39.03
N GLY A 425 -5.38 21.13 -38.45
CA GLY A 425 -6.09 22.11 -37.62
C GLY A 425 -6.36 21.66 -36.18
N TYR A 426 -5.58 20.73 -35.65
CA TYR A 426 -5.65 20.34 -34.24
C TYR A 426 -4.68 21.15 -33.39
N ARG A 427 -5.08 21.46 -32.15
CA ARG A 427 -4.19 21.93 -31.09
C ARG A 427 -3.48 20.74 -30.46
N VAL A 428 -2.15 20.73 -30.46
CA VAL A 428 -1.36 19.65 -29.85
C VAL A 428 -0.76 20.12 -28.53
N VAL A 429 -1.06 19.41 -27.44
CA VAL A 429 -0.51 19.68 -26.10
C VAL A 429 0.03 18.40 -25.49
N GLY A 430 1.00 18.51 -24.58
CA GLY A 430 1.69 17.37 -24.01
C GLY A 430 1.67 17.29 -22.49
N GLY A 431 1.84 16.08 -21.97
CA GLY A 431 1.89 15.78 -20.55
C GLY A 431 2.89 14.67 -20.24
N ALA A 432 3.65 14.79 -19.16
CA ALA A 432 4.48 13.70 -18.65
C ALA A 432 4.52 13.70 -17.12
N LEU A 433 4.86 12.57 -16.49
CA LEU A 433 5.00 12.49 -15.03
C LEU A 433 6.19 13.34 -14.55
N ALA A 434 7.34 13.20 -15.22
CA ALA A 434 8.57 13.91 -14.91
C ALA A 434 8.69 15.23 -15.70
N GLY A 435 9.16 16.28 -15.02
CA GLY A 435 9.37 17.59 -15.66
C GLY A 435 10.37 17.56 -16.82
N LYS A 436 11.40 16.69 -16.74
CA LYS A 436 12.39 16.49 -17.81
C LYS A 436 11.77 15.86 -19.07
N ALA A 437 10.86 14.90 -18.93
CA ALA A 437 10.17 14.29 -20.06
C ALA A 437 9.23 15.30 -20.73
N ALA A 438 8.48 16.08 -19.95
CA ALA A 438 7.65 17.16 -20.48
C ALA A 438 8.50 18.21 -21.23
N GLU A 439 9.68 18.55 -20.71
CA GLU A 439 10.62 19.42 -21.42
C GLU A 439 11.12 18.82 -22.72
N GLY A 440 11.60 17.57 -22.71
CA GLY A 440 12.07 16.90 -23.92
C GLY A 440 11.00 16.90 -25.00
N LEU A 441 9.74 16.64 -24.62
CA LEU A 441 8.60 16.72 -25.54
C LEU A 441 8.38 18.15 -26.09
N SER A 442 8.63 19.20 -25.30
CA SER A 442 8.57 20.59 -25.76
C SER A 442 9.77 21.02 -26.61
N SER A 443 11.00 20.72 -26.20
CA SER A 443 12.22 21.20 -26.87
C SER A 443 12.56 20.40 -28.13
N GLU A 444 12.37 19.08 -28.10
CA GLU A 444 12.76 18.21 -29.21
C GLU A 444 11.61 17.99 -30.21
N ALA A 445 10.37 17.81 -29.72
CA ALA A 445 9.20 17.60 -30.58
C ALA A 445 8.38 18.87 -30.86
N GLY A 446 8.62 19.97 -30.14
CA GLY A 446 7.90 21.23 -30.31
C GLY A 446 6.48 21.24 -29.75
N ILE A 447 6.13 20.30 -28.86
CA ILE A 447 4.77 20.18 -28.30
C ILE A 447 4.70 20.91 -26.96
N GLU A 448 3.78 21.88 -26.80
CA GLU A 448 3.59 22.59 -25.52
C GLU A 448 3.23 21.61 -24.40
N SER A 449 4.14 21.38 -23.45
CA SER A 449 4.03 20.27 -22.50
C SER A 449 4.21 20.71 -21.05
N ARG A 450 3.53 20.01 -20.14
CA ARG A 450 3.58 20.25 -18.68
C ARG A 450 3.59 18.94 -17.91
N THR A 451 3.82 19.00 -16.61
CA THR A 451 3.62 17.82 -15.75
C THR A 451 2.14 17.47 -15.62
N LEU A 452 1.81 16.18 -15.47
CA LEU A 452 0.41 15.74 -15.30
C LEU A 452 -0.28 16.41 -14.10
N SER A 453 0.41 16.56 -12.97
CA SER A 453 -0.15 17.27 -11.81
C SER A 453 -0.43 18.75 -12.07
N SER A 454 0.33 19.39 -12.97
CA SER A 454 0.08 20.78 -13.37
C SER A 454 -1.21 20.88 -14.20
N TRP A 455 -1.45 19.92 -15.09
CA TRP A 455 -2.72 19.81 -15.84
C TRP A 455 -3.92 19.64 -14.91
N GLU A 456 -3.87 18.67 -13.99
CA GLU A 456 -4.96 18.41 -13.03
C GLU A 456 -5.30 19.66 -12.20
N LEU A 457 -4.29 20.39 -11.72
CA LEU A 457 -4.47 21.63 -10.96
C LEU A 457 -5.17 22.72 -11.79
N ARG A 458 -4.82 22.86 -13.08
CA ARG A 458 -5.40 23.86 -13.97
C ARG A 458 -6.85 23.51 -14.34
N TRP A 459 -7.14 22.25 -14.61
CA TRP A 459 -8.51 21.77 -14.85
C TRP A 459 -9.42 21.99 -13.65
N ASN A 460 -8.93 21.73 -12.43
CA ASN A 460 -9.68 22.02 -11.19
C ASN A 460 -9.98 23.51 -10.99
N ARG A 461 -9.23 24.40 -11.65
CA ARG A 461 -9.45 25.85 -11.67
C ARG A 461 -10.17 26.34 -12.93
N GLY A 462 -10.67 25.44 -13.78
CA GLY A 462 -11.34 25.76 -15.04
C GLY A 462 -10.42 26.36 -16.13
N ARG A 463 -9.11 26.12 -16.06
CA ARG A 463 -8.13 26.63 -17.05
C ARG A 463 -7.62 25.50 -17.95
N ASP A 464 -7.30 25.85 -19.21
CA ASP A 464 -6.77 24.94 -20.24
C ASP A 464 -7.57 23.64 -20.38
N VAL A 465 -8.89 23.79 -20.41
CA VAL A 465 -9.83 22.69 -20.63
C VAL A 465 -9.61 22.14 -22.03
N LEU A 466 -9.61 20.81 -22.15
CA LEU A 466 -9.51 20.12 -23.43
C LEU A 466 -10.81 20.30 -24.23
N ASP A 467 -10.71 20.27 -25.56
CA ASP A 467 -11.85 20.32 -26.46
C ASP A 467 -11.75 19.26 -27.57
N ASN A 468 -12.74 19.25 -28.46
CA ASN A 468 -12.83 18.29 -29.55
C ASN A 468 -11.80 18.51 -30.68
N LYS A 469 -11.02 19.59 -30.64
CA LYS A 469 -9.92 19.93 -31.55
C LYS A 469 -8.55 19.77 -30.91
N THR A 470 -8.50 19.18 -29.71
CA THR A 470 -7.24 18.97 -28.98
C THR A 470 -6.73 17.53 -29.14
N VAL A 471 -5.43 17.40 -29.42
CA VAL A 471 -4.66 16.15 -29.31
C VAL A 471 -3.75 16.27 -28.09
N PHE A 472 -3.97 15.42 -27.10
CA PHE A 472 -3.15 15.33 -25.89
C PHE A 472 -2.12 14.21 -26.02
N VAL A 473 -0.83 14.54 -25.98
CA VAL A 473 0.27 13.57 -26.05
C VAL A 473 0.79 13.31 -24.64
N MET A 474 0.67 12.06 -24.16
CA MET A 474 1.22 11.66 -22.88
C MET A 474 2.53 10.89 -23.09
N ASP A 475 3.67 11.51 -22.78
CA ASP A 475 4.98 10.88 -22.89
C ASP A 475 5.42 10.23 -21.56
N GLU A 476 6.29 9.22 -21.67
CA GLU A 476 6.70 8.33 -20.58
C GLU A 476 5.49 7.76 -19.80
N ALA A 477 4.43 7.42 -20.54
CA ALA A 477 3.17 6.91 -20.00
C ALA A 477 3.34 5.63 -19.15
N GLY A 478 4.43 4.88 -19.37
CA GLY A 478 4.79 3.69 -18.59
C GLY A 478 4.92 3.92 -17.08
N MET A 479 5.22 5.14 -16.64
CA MET A 479 5.35 5.50 -15.22
C MET A 479 4.06 6.03 -14.59
N VAL A 480 2.98 6.19 -15.37
CA VAL A 480 1.73 6.79 -14.89
C VAL A 480 0.87 5.74 -14.19
N ALA A 481 0.49 6.03 -12.95
CA ALA A 481 -0.34 5.14 -12.13
C ALA A 481 -1.80 5.07 -12.62
N SER A 482 -2.49 3.97 -12.30
CA SER A 482 -3.87 3.70 -12.76
C SER A 482 -4.83 4.84 -12.44
N LYS A 483 -4.76 5.41 -11.23
CA LYS A 483 -5.65 6.49 -10.80
C LYS A 483 -5.48 7.76 -11.64
N GLN A 484 -4.24 8.18 -11.87
CA GLN A 484 -3.97 9.37 -12.67
C GLN A 484 -4.31 9.14 -14.15
N MET A 485 -3.92 7.99 -14.72
CA MET A 485 -4.28 7.63 -16.09
C MET A 485 -5.80 7.64 -16.32
N ALA A 486 -6.57 7.04 -15.40
CA ALA A 486 -8.03 7.04 -15.46
C ALA A 486 -8.63 8.46 -15.48
N GLY A 487 -8.06 9.39 -14.69
CA GLY A 487 -8.48 10.79 -14.70
C GLY A 487 -8.24 11.49 -16.04
N PHE A 488 -7.10 11.24 -16.70
CA PHE A 488 -6.79 11.81 -18.02
C PHE A 488 -7.64 11.20 -19.13
N VAL A 489 -7.85 9.87 -19.11
CA VAL A 489 -8.75 9.20 -20.06
C VAL A 489 -10.18 9.74 -19.91
N ASP A 490 -10.68 9.90 -18.68
CA ASP A 490 -12.01 10.47 -18.43
C ASP A 490 -12.13 11.93 -18.92
N ALA A 491 -11.11 12.75 -18.68
CA ALA A 491 -11.07 14.13 -19.18
C ALA A 491 -11.17 14.18 -20.72
N VAL A 492 -10.45 13.30 -21.41
CA VAL A 492 -10.48 13.18 -22.87
C VAL A 492 -11.83 12.70 -23.37
N VAL A 493 -12.45 11.73 -22.69
CA VAL A 493 -13.82 11.25 -23.00
C VAL A 493 -14.80 12.42 -22.95
N ARG A 494 -14.82 13.18 -21.85
CA ARG A 494 -15.73 14.33 -21.64
C ARG A 494 -15.52 15.45 -22.64
N ALA A 495 -14.27 15.76 -22.96
CA ALA A 495 -13.91 16.88 -23.84
C ALA A 495 -14.16 16.61 -25.33
N GLY A 496 -14.32 15.36 -25.75
CA GLY A 496 -14.35 15.03 -27.18
C GLY A 496 -12.96 15.05 -27.85
N ALA A 497 -11.89 15.15 -27.06
CA ALA A 497 -10.48 15.22 -27.49
C ALA A 497 -9.91 13.88 -27.97
N LYS A 498 -8.67 13.89 -28.47
CA LYS A 498 -7.86 12.71 -28.76
C LYS A 498 -6.68 12.61 -27.79
N ILE A 499 -6.29 11.40 -27.38
CA ILE A 499 -5.10 11.14 -26.56
C ILE A 499 -4.14 10.16 -27.23
N VAL A 500 -2.84 10.46 -27.19
CA VAL A 500 -1.77 9.60 -27.72
C VAL A 500 -0.85 9.24 -26.57
N LEU A 501 -0.73 7.96 -26.27
CA LEU A 501 0.12 7.44 -25.19
C LEU A 501 1.45 6.98 -25.77
N VAL A 502 2.56 7.53 -25.28
CA VAL A 502 3.91 7.20 -25.73
C VAL A 502 4.72 6.72 -24.52
N GLY A 503 5.37 5.58 -24.64
CA GLY A 503 6.13 5.03 -23.53
C GLY A 503 6.75 3.67 -23.82
N ASP A 504 7.27 3.05 -22.77
CA ASP A 504 7.81 1.69 -22.79
C ASP A 504 7.37 0.98 -21.51
N PRO A 505 6.51 -0.05 -21.57
CA PRO A 505 6.01 -0.73 -20.37
C PRO A 505 7.09 -1.52 -19.64
N GLU A 506 8.25 -1.76 -20.28
CA GLU A 506 9.36 -2.51 -19.73
C GLU A 506 10.39 -1.63 -19.01
N GLN A 507 10.27 -0.30 -19.11
CA GLN A 507 11.07 0.65 -18.30
C GLN A 507 10.51 0.75 -16.86
N LEU A 508 10.87 1.82 -16.14
CA LEU A 508 10.50 1.99 -14.72
C LEU A 508 9.00 1.94 -14.54
N GLN A 509 8.59 1.23 -13.49
CA GLN A 509 7.19 1.04 -13.14
C GLN A 509 6.64 2.27 -12.40
N PRO A 510 5.32 2.49 -12.39
CA PRO A 510 4.70 3.52 -11.57
C PRO A 510 5.00 3.30 -10.08
N ILE A 511 5.11 4.41 -9.35
CA ILE A 511 5.35 4.42 -7.90
C ILE A 511 4.10 3.95 -7.18
N GLU A 512 2.99 4.62 -7.51
CA GLU A 512 1.65 4.36 -6.99
C GLU A 512 1.03 3.13 -7.67
N ALA A 513 -0.20 2.80 -7.28
CA ALA A 513 -0.90 1.60 -7.71
C ALA A 513 -1.09 1.49 -9.24
N GLY A 514 -0.73 0.32 -9.77
CA GLY A 514 -1.10 -0.18 -11.09
C GLY A 514 -0.15 0.21 -12.22
N ALA A 515 -0.19 -0.55 -13.32
CA ALA A 515 0.57 -0.35 -14.56
C ALA A 515 -0.38 -0.01 -15.72
N ALA A 516 -0.93 1.20 -15.68
CA ALA A 516 -2.05 1.61 -16.54
C ALA A 516 -1.73 1.56 -18.05
N PHE A 517 -0.54 2.05 -18.42
CA PHE A 517 -0.11 2.11 -19.82
C PHE A 517 -0.04 0.72 -20.46
N ARG A 518 0.57 -0.27 -19.77
CA ARG A 518 0.60 -1.67 -20.22
C ARG A 518 -0.82 -2.19 -20.44
N ALA A 519 -1.69 -1.99 -19.44
CA ALA A 519 -3.06 -2.49 -19.50
C ALA A 519 -3.89 -1.87 -20.64
N ILE A 520 -3.65 -0.61 -21.00
CA ILE A 520 -4.32 0.04 -22.14
C ILE A 520 -3.75 -0.49 -23.46
N VAL A 521 -2.42 -0.48 -23.60
CA VAL A 521 -1.69 -0.90 -24.81
C VAL A 521 -2.06 -2.32 -25.24
N ASP A 522 -2.15 -3.25 -24.29
CA ASP A 522 -2.52 -4.65 -24.56
C ASP A 522 -3.95 -4.81 -25.13
N ARG A 523 -4.82 -3.79 -24.94
CA ARG A 523 -6.24 -3.83 -25.36
C ARG A 523 -6.50 -3.07 -26.66
N ILE A 524 -5.94 -1.88 -26.79
CA ILE A 524 -6.17 -1.04 -27.98
C ILE A 524 -5.18 -1.34 -29.12
N GLY A 525 -4.12 -2.11 -28.82
CA GLY A 525 -2.99 -2.34 -29.71
C GLY A 525 -2.12 -1.08 -29.88
N TYR A 526 -0.90 -1.25 -30.38
CA TYR A 526 0.08 -0.17 -30.44
C TYR A 526 0.93 -0.24 -31.70
N ALA A 527 1.54 0.89 -32.07
CA ALA A 527 2.68 0.87 -32.99
C ALA A 527 3.96 0.62 -32.20
N GLU A 528 4.80 -0.30 -32.67
CA GLU A 528 6.07 -0.63 -32.03
C GLU A 528 7.24 0.01 -32.77
N LEU A 529 8.14 0.67 -32.03
CA LEU A 529 9.45 1.09 -32.54
C LEU A 529 10.51 0.20 -31.89
N GLU A 530 10.89 -0.85 -32.60
CA GLU A 530 11.86 -1.85 -32.12
C GLU A 530 13.30 -1.43 -32.39
N THR A 531 13.55 -0.67 -33.46
CA THR A 531 14.93 -0.36 -33.90
C THR A 531 15.60 0.60 -32.93
N ILE A 532 16.72 0.16 -32.34
CA ILE A 532 17.49 0.98 -31.39
C ILE A 532 18.63 1.69 -32.13
N TYR A 533 18.53 3.02 -32.26
CA TYR A 533 19.54 3.85 -32.93
C TYR A 533 20.62 4.38 -31.98
N ARG A 534 20.44 4.20 -30.67
CA ARG A 534 21.30 4.78 -29.63
C ARG A 534 22.70 4.16 -29.57
N GLN A 535 22.79 2.83 -29.50
CA GLN A 535 24.08 2.13 -29.42
C GLN A 535 24.77 2.12 -30.78
N ARG A 536 26.10 2.24 -30.82
CA ARG A 536 26.88 2.25 -32.06
C ARG A 536 27.14 0.86 -32.61
N GLU A 537 27.44 -0.10 -31.73
CA GLU A 537 27.76 -1.48 -32.08
C GLU A 537 26.52 -2.38 -32.15
N ASP A 538 26.48 -3.29 -33.13
CA ASP A 538 25.32 -4.18 -33.35
C ASP A 538 25.08 -5.13 -32.17
N TRP A 539 26.14 -5.64 -31.55
CA TRP A 539 26.00 -6.54 -30.41
C TRP A 539 25.41 -5.82 -29.18
N MET A 540 25.68 -4.51 -29.01
CA MET A 540 25.10 -3.70 -27.95
C MET A 540 23.61 -3.40 -28.20
N ARG A 541 23.23 -3.18 -29.47
CA ARG A 541 21.81 -3.09 -29.88
C ARG A 541 21.09 -4.40 -29.55
N LYS A 542 21.69 -5.55 -29.90
CA LYS A 542 21.14 -6.88 -29.60
C LYS A 542 20.99 -7.11 -28.09
N ALA A 543 22.01 -6.78 -27.29
CA ALA A 543 21.94 -6.89 -25.82
C ALA A 543 20.86 -5.99 -25.21
N SER A 544 20.72 -4.75 -25.71
CA SER A 544 19.67 -3.81 -25.29
C SER A 544 18.27 -4.31 -25.64
N LEU A 545 18.10 -4.94 -26.80
CA LEU A 545 16.86 -5.58 -27.21
C LEU A 545 16.54 -6.81 -26.34
N ASP A 546 17.53 -7.63 -26.01
CA ASP A 546 17.37 -8.77 -25.10
C ASP A 546 16.95 -8.32 -23.69
N LEU A 547 17.53 -7.23 -23.17
CA LEU A 547 17.07 -6.63 -21.90
C LEU A 547 15.62 -6.17 -21.97
N ALA A 548 15.24 -5.48 -23.05
CA ALA A 548 13.86 -5.02 -23.24
C ALA A 548 12.86 -6.19 -23.27
N ARG A 549 13.22 -7.27 -23.99
CA ARG A 549 12.42 -8.51 -24.06
C ARG A 549 12.48 -9.37 -22.79
N GLY A 550 13.30 -8.97 -21.81
CA GLY A 550 13.43 -9.67 -20.53
C GLY A 550 14.37 -10.88 -20.54
N ASN A 551 15.11 -11.07 -21.63
CA ASN A 551 16.16 -12.06 -21.76
C ASN A 551 17.46 -11.56 -21.08
N VAL A 552 17.37 -11.17 -19.81
CA VAL A 552 18.49 -10.53 -19.09
C VAL A 552 19.74 -11.42 -19.09
N GLU A 553 19.57 -12.74 -18.96
CA GLU A 553 20.70 -13.68 -19.01
C GLU A 553 21.44 -13.68 -20.35
N LYS A 554 20.72 -13.61 -21.48
CA LYS A 554 21.33 -13.49 -22.82
C LYS A 554 22.08 -12.17 -22.97
N ALA A 555 21.49 -11.08 -22.49
CA ALA A 555 22.14 -9.77 -22.50
C ALA A 555 23.41 -9.76 -21.64
N LEU A 556 23.35 -10.33 -20.42
CA LEU A 556 24.53 -10.45 -19.56
C LEU A 556 25.63 -11.30 -20.20
N ALA A 557 25.28 -12.37 -20.92
CA ALA A 557 26.26 -13.17 -21.66
C ALA A 557 26.95 -12.37 -22.77
N LEU A 558 26.20 -11.56 -23.53
CA LEU A 558 26.77 -10.65 -24.54
C LEU A 558 27.71 -9.61 -23.92
N TYR A 559 27.32 -9.00 -22.81
CA TYR A 559 28.19 -8.06 -22.09
C TYR A 559 29.43 -8.75 -21.52
N ASN A 560 29.29 -9.94 -20.95
CA ASN A 560 30.40 -10.71 -20.39
C ASN A 560 31.41 -11.12 -21.47
N ALA A 561 30.96 -11.47 -22.68
CA ALA A 561 31.82 -11.87 -23.78
C ALA A 561 32.62 -10.72 -24.39
N ASN A 562 32.11 -9.48 -24.33
CA ASN A 562 32.69 -8.35 -25.07
C ASN A 562 33.43 -7.32 -24.21
N ALA A 563 33.05 -7.04 -22.95
CA ALA A 563 33.83 -6.14 -22.04
C ALA A 563 33.25 -5.87 -20.62
N GLY A 564 32.06 -6.38 -20.23
CA GLY A 564 31.16 -5.55 -19.41
C GLY A 564 30.71 -6.03 -18.03
N ILE A 565 31.23 -7.11 -17.43
CA ILE A 565 30.77 -7.56 -16.09
C ILE A 565 31.94 -7.83 -15.16
N VAL A 566 32.01 -7.10 -14.05
CA VAL A 566 33.07 -7.18 -13.05
C VAL A 566 32.46 -7.59 -11.70
N GLY A 567 32.78 -8.80 -11.26
CA GLY A 567 32.34 -9.35 -9.98
C GLY A 567 33.45 -9.38 -8.94
N GLU A 568 33.39 -8.56 -7.91
CA GLU A 568 34.33 -8.61 -6.78
C GLU A 568 33.76 -9.42 -5.62
N ARG A 569 34.57 -9.80 -4.62
CA ARG A 569 34.06 -10.63 -3.52
C ARG A 569 33.07 -9.83 -2.67
N LEU A 570 33.39 -8.59 -2.33
CA LEU A 570 32.53 -7.67 -1.57
C LEU A 570 32.04 -6.49 -2.43
N LYS A 571 30.97 -5.84 -1.96
CA LYS A 571 30.45 -4.62 -2.61
C LYS A 571 31.46 -3.46 -2.56
N ALA A 572 32.18 -3.31 -1.46
CA ALA A 572 33.18 -2.24 -1.32
C ALA A 572 34.30 -2.36 -2.37
N GLU A 573 34.84 -3.57 -2.54
CA GLU A 573 35.83 -3.89 -3.57
C GLU A 573 35.30 -3.58 -4.99
N ALA A 574 34.03 -3.91 -5.28
CA ALA A 574 33.41 -3.59 -6.57
C ALA A 574 33.29 -2.08 -6.83
N VAL A 575 33.07 -1.28 -5.77
CA VAL A 575 33.03 0.19 -5.84
C VAL A 575 34.40 0.76 -6.16
N GLU A 576 35.44 0.29 -5.47
CA GLU A 576 36.83 0.72 -5.72
C GLU A 576 37.24 0.41 -7.17
N ARG A 577 36.93 -0.82 -7.63
CA ARG A 577 37.20 -1.25 -9.01
C ARG A 577 36.45 -0.42 -10.05
N LEU A 578 35.19 -0.08 -9.79
CA LEU A 578 34.38 0.79 -10.65
C LEU A 578 35.04 2.15 -10.81
N ILE A 579 35.44 2.78 -9.70
CA ILE A 579 36.07 4.10 -9.74
C ILE A 579 37.43 4.06 -10.44
N ALA A 580 38.22 3.00 -10.22
CA ALA A 580 39.50 2.83 -10.91
C ALA A 580 39.33 2.74 -12.43
N HIS A 581 38.38 1.94 -12.92
CA HIS A 581 38.08 1.84 -14.35
C HIS A 581 37.48 3.13 -14.91
N TRP A 582 36.54 3.76 -14.19
CA TRP A 582 35.98 5.05 -14.60
C TRP A 582 37.07 6.12 -14.74
N ASN A 583 38.01 6.17 -13.80
CA ASN A 583 39.13 7.12 -13.85
C ASN A 583 40.05 6.83 -15.04
N HIS A 584 40.40 5.57 -15.27
CA HIS A 584 41.20 5.18 -16.43
C HIS A 584 40.54 5.58 -17.76
N ASP A 585 39.22 5.40 -17.86
CA ASP A 585 38.44 5.69 -19.06
C ASP A 585 38.00 7.16 -19.17
N TYR A 586 38.36 8.02 -18.21
CA TYR A 586 37.85 9.39 -18.15
C TYR A 586 38.39 10.24 -19.31
N ASP A 587 37.45 10.80 -20.07
CA ASP A 587 37.68 11.63 -21.26
C ASP A 587 36.68 12.80 -21.23
N GLN A 588 37.18 14.04 -21.17
CA GLN A 588 36.36 15.25 -21.10
C GLN A 588 35.54 15.51 -22.38
N THR A 589 35.91 14.89 -23.51
CA THR A 589 35.19 15.04 -24.78
C THR A 589 33.97 14.13 -24.87
N LYS A 590 33.87 13.13 -23.97
CA LYS A 590 32.81 12.12 -23.93
C LYS A 590 31.96 12.26 -22.68
N THR A 591 30.67 12.04 -22.85
CA THR A 591 29.73 12.01 -21.73
C THR A 591 29.78 10.66 -21.02
N THR A 592 30.17 10.65 -19.74
CA THR A 592 30.24 9.43 -18.93
C THR A 592 29.36 9.56 -17.69
N LEU A 593 28.64 8.50 -17.34
CA LEU A 593 27.75 8.49 -16.18
C LEU A 593 27.87 7.21 -15.37
N ILE A 594 27.99 7.35 -14.05
CA ILE A 594 27.92 6.23 -13.11
C ILE A 594 26.47 6.09 -12.62
N LEU A 595 25.93 4.89 -12.62
CA LEU A 595 24.55 4.60 -12.21
C LEU A 595 24.53 3.66 -11.01
N ALA A 596 23.76 4.01 -9.99
CA ALA A 596 23.48 3.13 -8.86
C ALA A 596 22.00 3.24 -8.45
N HIS A 597 21.47 2.23 -7.78
CA HIS A 597 20.07 2.29 -7.31
C HIS A 597 19.94 3.11 -6.01
N LEU A 598 20.86 2.95 -5.05
CA LEU A 598 20.77 3.60 -3.75
C LEU A 598 21.53 4.92 -3.75
N ARG A 599 20.92 5.99 -3.26
CA ARG A 599 21.56 7.32 -3.19
C ARG A 599 22.81 7.38 -2.34
N ARG A 600 22.87 6.61 -1.25
CA ARG A 600 24.09 6.50 -0.43
C ARG A 600 25.28 6.02 -1.28
N ASP A 601 25.00 5.15 -2.25
CA ASP A 601 26.03 4.65 -3.16
C ASP A 601 26.37 5.73 -4.20
N VAL A 602 25.37 6.41 -4.76
CA VAL A 602 25.57 7.55 -5.68
C VAL A 602 26.46 8.63 -5.06
N ARG A 603 26.19 9.03 -3.81
CA ARG A 603 26.98 10.04 -3.12
C ARG A 603 28.43 9.59 -2.92
N MET A 604 28.63 8.37 -2.43
CA MET A 604 29.96 7.78 -2.27
C MET A 604 30.71 7.77 -3.62
N LEU A 605 30.05 7.35 -4.70
CA LEU A 605 30.64 7.30 -6.04
C LEU A 605 31.01 8.69 -6.57
N ASN A 606 30.18 9.71 -6.35
CA ASN A 606 30.48 11.10 -6.72
C ASN A 606 31.73 11.64 -6.02
N VAL A 607 31.84 11.41 -4.70
CA VAL A 607 33.01 11.83 -3.91
C VAL A 607 34.27 11.15 -4.45
N MET A 608 34.26 9.83 -4.57
CA MET A 608 35.42 9.07 -5.04
C MET A 608 35.82 9.41 -6.49
N ALA A 609 34.84 9.66 -7.36
CA ALA A 609 35.09 10.06 -8.75
C ALA A 609 35.81 11.41 -8.81
N ARG A 610 35.33 12.41 -8.05
CA ARG A 610 35.97 13.73 -8.02
C ARG A 610 37.38 13.67 -7.42
N GLU A 611 37.57 12.94 -6.31
CA GLU A 611 38.89 12.75 -5.70
C GLU A 611 39.93 12.30 -6.73
N LYS A 612 39.57 11.37 -7.63
CA LYS A 612 40.46 10.93 -8.72
C LYS A 612 40.77 12.00 -9.77
N LEU A 613 39.86 12.91 -10.06
CA LEU A 613 40.13 14.03 -10.97
C LEU A 613 41.04 15.07 -10.33
N VAL A 614 40.92 15.28 -9.02
CA VAL A 614 41.80 16.16 -8.24
C VAL A 614 43.20 15.57 -8.15
N GLU A 615 43.34 14.28 -7.83
CA GLU A 615 44.62 13.57 -7.82
C GLU A 615 45.36 13.67 -9.18
N ARG A 616 44.62 13.72 -10.29
CA ARG A 616 45.17 13.86 -11.66
C ARG A 616 45.44 15.30 -12.09
N GLY A 617 45.05 16.29 -11.27
CA GLY A 617 45.15 17.72 -11.62
C GLY A 617 44.25 18.14 -12.79
N ILE A 618 43.22 17.36 -13.13
CA ILE A 618 42.24 17.69 -14.17
C ILE A 618 41.26 18.75 -13.66
N VAL A 619 40.92 18.65 -12.38
CA VAL A 619 40.07 19.57 -11.62
C VAL A 619 40.92 19.98 -10.41
N GLY A 620 40.99 21.27 -10.08
CA GLY A 620 41.67 21.72 -8.88
C GLY A 620 40.90 21.37 -7.60
N GLU A 621 41.42 21.78 -6.44
CA GLU A 621 40.71 21.56 -5.17
C GLU A 621 39.30 22.16 -5.18
N GLY A 622 39.10 23.22 -5.95
CA GLY A 622 37.84 23.91 -6.17
C GLY A 622 37.46 24.87 -5.04
N HIS A 623 36.48 25.71 -5.32
CA HIS A 623 35.93 26.68 -4.38
C HIS A 623 34.80 26.05 -3.55
N VAL A 624 34.77 26.35 -2.26
CA VAL A 624 33.68 25.91 -1.37
C VAL A 624 32.38 26.56 -1.83
N PHE A 625 31.37 25.73 -2.04
CA PHE A 625 30.02 26.10 -2.35
C PHE A 625 29.08 25.37 -1.39
N ARG A 626 28.31 26.13 -0.60
CA ARG A 626 27.34 25.57 0.35
C ARG A 626 26.06 25.21 -0.39
N THR A 627 26.04 24.01 -0.95
CA THR A 627 24.84 23.46 -1.58
C THR A 627 23.75 23.27 -0.53
N ALA A 628 22.57 22.88 -1.00
CA ALA A 628 21.51 22.41 -0.15
C ALA A 628 22.14 21.25 0.65
N ASP A 629 22.57 20.21 -0.03
CA ASP A 629 23.00 18.90 0.48
C ASP A 629 24.39 18.86 1.13
N GLY A 630 24.81 19.98 1.72
CA GLY A 630 26.10 20.17 2.40
C GLY A 630 27.05 21.09 1.69
N GLU A 631 28.27 21.15 2.19
CA GLU A 631 29.36 21.79 1.46
C GLU A 631 29.85 20.85 0.37
N ARG A 632 30.13 21.43 -0.80
CA ARG A 632 30.82 20.80 -1.90
C ARG A 632 31.89 21.76 -2.38
N ARG A 633 32.92 21.22 -3.02
CA ARG A 633 33.88 22.02 -3.77
C ARG A 633 33.60 21.87 -5.25
N PHE A 634 33.52 22.99 -5.96
CA PHE A 634 33.40 23.02 -7.41
C PHE A 634 34.58 23.76 -8.01
N ASP A 635 35.09 23.24 -9.11
CA ASP A 635 36.08 23.90 -9.95
C ASP A 635 35.67 23.82 -11.42
N ALA A 636 36.35 24.58 -12.27
CA ALA A 636 36.23 24.40 -13.72
C ALA A 636 36.53 22.94 -14.09
N GLY A 637 35.67 22.35 -14.94
CA GLY A 637 35.72 20.95 -15.32
C GLY A 637 34.85 20.01 -14.47
N ASP A 638 34.30 20.47 -13.33
CA ASP A 638 33.37 19.64 -12.54
C ASP A 638 32.07 19.35 -13.31
N GLN A 639 31.59 18.10 -13.24
CA GLN A 639 30.25 17.74 -13.69
C GLN A 639 29.29 17.87 -12.52
N ILE A 640 28.17 18.56 -12.73
CA ILE A 640 27.16 18.85 -11.69
C ILE A 640 25.77 18.38 -12.11
N VAL A 641 24.89 18.20 -11.13
CA VAL A 641 23.47 17.93 -11.32
C VAL A 641 22.64 18.95 -10.56
N PHE A 642 21.66 19.55 -11.24
CA PHE A 642 20.65 20.40 -10.65
C PHE A 642 19.61 19.51 -9.98
N LEU A 643 19.31 19.79 -8.72
CA LEU A 643 18.36 19.01 -7.95
C LEU A 643 16.98 19.67 -7.97
N LYS A 644 16.88 21.00 -8.18
CA LYS A 644 15.62 21.76 -8.06
C LYS A 644 15.19 22.42 -9.37
N ASN A 645 13.88 22.46 -9.61
CA ASN A 645 13.30 23.33 -10.63
C ASN A 645 13.40 24.80 -10.20
N GLU A 646 14.06 25.63 -11.00
CA GLU A 646 14.12 27.08 -10.84
C GLU A 646 13.90 27.76 -12.20
N THR A 647 12.79 28.49 -12.31
CA THR A 647 12.34 29.04 -13.60
C THR A 647 13.19 30.24 -14.01
N SER A 648 13.67 31.03 -13.05
CA SER A 648 14.49 32.22 -13.31
C SER A 648 15.86 31.88 -13.93
N LEU A 649 16.45 30.76 -13.51
CA LEU A 649 17.69 30.19 -14.09
C LEU A 649 17.39 29.26 -15.28
N GLY A 650 16.12 28.92 -15.49
CA GLY A 650 15.65 27.91 -16.44
C GLY A 650 16.12 26.49 -16.13
N VAL A 651 16.63 26.18 -14.94
CA VAL A 651 17.17 24.85 -14.60
C VAL A 651 16.13 23.95 -13.93
N LYS A 652 16.28 22.63 -14.08
CA LYS A 652 15.31 21.63 -13.60
C LYS A 652 15.98 20.51 -12.82
N ASN A 653 15.21 19.85 -11.97
CA ASN A 653 15.64 18.66 -11.24
C ASN A 653 16.10 17.55 -12.21
N GLY A 654 17.32 17.08 -12.02
CA GLY A 654 18.00 16.06 -12.82
C GLY A 654 18.68 16.55 -14.10
N MET A 655 18.78 17.86 -14.31
CA MET A 655 19.57 18.45 -15.39
C MET A 655 21.06 18.34 -15.05
N ILE A 656 21.87 17.84 -15.98
CA ILE A 656 23.34 17.76 -15.83
C ILE A 656 23.97 19.02 -16.45
N GLY A 657 25.01 19.54 -15.80
CA GLY A 657 25.80 20.66 -16.31
C GLY A 657 27.30 20.44 -16.12
N HIS A 658 28.09 21.20 -16.87
CA HIS A 658 29.55 21.22 -16.74
C HIS A 658 30.00 22.61 -16.29
N VAL A 659 30.78 22.68 -15.22
CA VAL A 659 31.30 23.94 -14.69
C VAL A 659 32.40 24.44 -15.62
N VAL A 660 32.25 25.66 -16.12
CA VAL A 660 33.26 26.35 -16.94
C VAL A 660 34.03 27.39 -16.15
N GLU A 661 33.41 27.93 -15.11
CA GLU A 661 34.03 28.89 -14.20
C GLU A 661 33.51 28.60 -12.80
N ALA A 662 34.42 28.55 -11.83
CA ALA A 662 34.09 28.45 -10.43
C ALA A 662 34.78 29.58 -9.67
N ALA A 663 34.05 30.18 -8.74
CA ALA A 663 34.53 31.21 -7.83
C ALA A 663 33.86 31.00 -6.46
N PRO A 664 34.35 31.64 -5.39
CA PRO A 664 33.68 31.58 -4.10
C PRO A 664 32.21 31.98 -4.21
N ASN A 665 31.29 31.09 -3.80
CA ASN A 665 29.83 31.27 -3.85
C ASN A 665 29.21 31.46 -5.25
N ARG A 666 29.95 31.26 -6.34
CA ARG A 666 29.45 31.44 -7.72
C ARG A 666 30.03 30.37 -8.64
N ILE A 667 29.18 29.77 -9.45
CA ILE A 667 29.61 28.91 -10.56
C ILE A 667 28.91 29.35 -11.84
N VAL A 668 29.61 29.20 -12.96
CA VAL A 668 29.02 29.26 -14.29
C VAL A 668 29.06 27.86 -14.85
N ALA A 669 27.88 27.30 -15.11
CA ALA A 669 27.74 25.98 -15.68
C ALA A 669 27.14 26.07 -17.08
N VAL A 670 27.64 25.26 -17.99
CA VAL A 670 27.01 25.03 -19.29
C VAL A 670 26.04 23.87 -19.15
N VAL A 671 24.78 24.10 -19.52
CA VAL A 671 23.72 23.09 -19.54
C VAL A 671 23.16 22.95 -20.94
N GLY A 672 22.67 21.75 -21.27
CA GLY A 672 22.12 21.41 -22.58
C GLY A 672 23.05 20.56 -23.43
N ASP A 673 22.49 19.90 -24.45
CA ASP A 673 23.22 19.07 -25.40
C ASP A 673 23.95 19.91 -26.46
N ARG A 674 24.79 19.26 -27.29
CA ARG A 674 25.71 19.89 -28.26
C ARG A 674 25.12 21.05 -29.07
N ASP A 675 23.82 21.02 -29.39
CA ASP A 675 23.15 22.02 -30.22
C ASP A 675 22.44 23.15 -29.44
N HIS A 676 22.24 23.00 -28.11
CA HIS A 676 21.49 23.96 -27.28
C HIS A 676 22.19 24.23 -25.95
N ARG A 677 23.51 24.50 -26.01
CA ARG A 677 24.30 24.88 -24.84
C ARG A 677 23.95 26.29 -24.40
N ARG A 678 23.63 26.46 -23.13
CA ARG A 678 23.49 27.78 -22.51
C ARG A 678 24.27 27.87 -21.22
N HIS A 679 24.76 29.06 -20.93
CA HIS A 679 25.41 29.36 -19.66
C HIS A 679 24.35 29.66 -18.61
N VAL A 680 24.47 29.01 -17.46
CA VAL A 680 23.68 29.27 -16.27
C VAL A 680 24.64 29.77 -15.21
N VAL A 681 24.43 31.02 -14.81
CA VAL A 681 25.13 31.60 -13.65
C VAL A 681 24.37 31.17 -12.42
N VAL A 682 25.05 30.43 -11.55
CA VAL A 682 24.48 29.95 -10.29
C VAL A 682 25.21 30.65 -9.15
N GLU A 683 24.50 31.55 -8.49
CA GLU A 683 24.98 32.17 -7.26
C GLU A 683 24.39 31.44 -6.05
N GLN A 684 25.26 31.09 -5.11
CA GLN A 684 24.90 30.33 -3.90
C GLN A 684 23.78 30.99 -3.09
N ARG A 685 23.66 32.32 -3.12
CA ARG A 685 22.57 33.03 -2.42
C ARG A 685 21.19 32.79 -3.02
N PHE A 686 21.11 32.53 -4.33
CA PHE A 686 19.83 32.40 -5.04
C PHE A 686 19.48 30.94 -5.33
N TYR A 687 20.48 30.08 -5.54
CA TYR A 687 20.23 28.68 -5.88
C TYR A 687 21.31 27.78 -5.28
N ARG A 688 20.88 26.85 -4.43
CA ARG A 688 21.76 25.94 -3.68
C ARG A 688 21.56 24.47 -4.01
N ASN A 689 20.51 24.13 -4.73
CA ASN A 689 20.09 22.74 -4.94
C ASN A 689 20.86 22.13 -6.11
N LEU A 690 22.17 21.95 -5.93
CA LEU A 690 23.09 21.32 -6.89
C LEU A 690 24.06 20.37 -6.15
N ASP A 691 24.53 19.33 -6.84
CA ASP A 691 25.55 18.39 -6.33
C ASP A 691 26.45 17.94 -7.49
N HIS A 692 27.49 17.16 -7.21
CA HIS A 692 28.29 16.51 -8.26
C HIS A 692 27.42 15.54 -9.06
N GLY A 693 27.66 15.52 -10.38
CA GLY A 693 26.84 14.80 -11.36
C GLY A 693 27.54 13.62 -12.01
N TYR A 694 28.71 13.17 -11.53
CA TYR A 694 29.45 12.02 -12.09
C TYR A 694 28.68 10.70 -11.94
N ALA A 695 27.97 10.57 -10.83
CA ALA A 695 27.05 9.48 -10.52
C ALA A 695 25.63 10.01 -10.29
N THR A 696 24.61 9.25 -10.73
CA THR A 696 23.20 9.56 -10.48
C THR A 696 22.41 8.28 -10.17
N THR A 697 21.20 8.42 -9.61
CA THR A 697 20.35 7.24 -9.46
C THR A 697 19.83 6.76 -10.82
N ILE A 698 19.51 5.46 -10.91
CA ILE A 698 18.88 4.88 -12.10
C ILE A 698 17.59 5.63 -12.47
N HIS A 699 16.83 6.15 -11.49
CA HIS A 699 15.58 6.87 -11.73
C HIS A 699 15.77 8.21 -12.46
N LYS A 700 16.73 9.09 -12.07
CA LYS A 700 17.04 10.32 -12.87
C LYS A 700 17.62 10.03 -14.23
N SER A 701 18.26 8.88 -14.39
CA SER A 701 18.85 8.51 -15.68
C SER A 701 17.80 8.18 -16.73
N GLN A 702 16.52 8.03 -16.36
CA GLN A 702 15.46 7.79 -17.33
C GLN A 702 15.39 8.94 -18.36
N GLY A 703 15.26 8.56 -19.62
CA GLY A 703 15.37 9.47 -20.77
C GLY A 703 16.79 9.93 -21.11
N ALA A 704 17.79 9.78 -20.22
CA ALA A 704 19.16 10.18 -20.51
C ALA A 704 19.82 9.24 -21.54
N THR A 705 20.74 9.82 -22.32
CA THR A 705 21.61 9.11 -23.25
C THR A 705 23.02 9.68 -23.10
N VAL A 706 24.00 8.84 -22.80
CA VAL A 706 25.41 9.22 -22.61
C VAL A 706 26.32 8.29 -23.40
N ASP A 707 27.57 8.69 -23.64
CA ASP A 707 28.50 7.89 -24.43
C ASP A 707 28.93 6.63 -23.66
N ARG A 708 29.26 6.77 -22.36
CA ARG A 708 29.75 5.67 -21.53
C ARG A 708 28.98 5.55 -20.21
N VAL A 709 28.69 4.32 -19.77
CA VAL A 709 27.97 4.06 -18.51
C VAL A 709 28.69 3.03 -17.66
N LYS A 710 28.82 3.30 -16.36
CA LYS A 710 29.28 2.32 -15.37
C LYS A 710 28.16 2.08 -14.34
N VAL A 711 27.74 0.85 -14.13
CA VAL A 711 26.59 0.51 -13.27
C VAL A 711 27.04 -0.25 -12.04
N LEU A 712 26.67 0.22 -10.84
CA LEU A 712 26.82 -0.54 -9.60
C LEU A 712 25.53 -1.31 -9.30
N ALA A 713 25.57 -2.64 -9.46
CA ALA A 713 24.46 -3.51 -9.14
C ALA A 713 24.35 -3.79 -7.63
N SER A 714 23.11 -3.81 -7.17
CA SER A 714 22.72 -4.10 -5.79
C SER A 714 21.54 -5.08 -5.74
N LEU A 715 21.26 -5.66 -4.57
CA LEU A 715 20.22 -6.68 -4.42
C LEU A 715 18.78 -6.16 -4.62
N SER A 716 18.61 -4.84 -4.66
CA SER A 716 17.34 -4.18 -4.92
C SER A 716 17.09 -3.92 -6.41
N LEU A 717 18.04 -4.22 -7.30
CA LEU A 717 17.76 -4.18 -8.73
C LEU A 717 16.82 -5.32 -9.11
N ASP A 718 15.99 -5.05 -10.10
CA ASP A 718 15.11 -5.98 -10.77
C ASP A 718 15.24 -5.82 -12.28
N ARG A 719 14.38 -6.50 -13.05
CA ARG A 719 14.42 -6.45 -14.51
C ARG A 719 14.30 -5.02 -15.06
N HIS A 720 13.38 -4.22 -14.52
CA HIS A 720 13.07 -2.88 -15.03
C HIS A 720 14.21 -1.91 -14.75
N LEU A 721 14.74 -1.92 -13.51
CA LEU A 721 15.90 -1.13 -13.12
C LEU A 721 17.14 -1.52 -13.93
N THR A 722 17.34 -2.81 -14.16
CA THR A 722 18.46 -3.33 -14.95
C THR A 722 18.37 -2.86 -16.40
N TYR A 723 17.20 -3.01 -17.03
CA TYR A 723 16.98 -2.54 -18.40
C TYR A 723 17.28 -1.04 -18.52
N VAL A 724 16.75 -0.23 -17.60
CA VAL A 724 16.97 1.22 -17.63
C VAL A 724 18.44 1.55 -17.41
N ALA A 725 19.11 0.97 -16.42
CA ALA A 725 20.51 1.25 -16.14
C ALA A 725 21.44 0.86 -17.28
N MET A 726 21.21 -0.30 -17.88
CA MET A 726 22.11 -0.87 -18.88
C MET A 726 21.88 -0.32 -20.30
N THR A 727 20.82 0.45 -20.56
CA THR A 727 20.53 0.96 -21.93
C THR A 727 20.81 2.44 -22.13
N ARG A 728 21.48 3.12 -21.18
CA ARG A 728 21.78 4.57 -21.32
C ARG A 728 23.03 4.91 -22.14
N HIS A 729 23.87 3.93 -22.44
CA HIS A 729 25.14 4.09 -23.16
C HIS A 729 24.95 4.16 -24.69
N ARG A 730 25.86 4.87 -25.38
CA ARG A 730 26.03 4.82 -26.85
C ARG A 730 27.22 3.97 -27.27
N GLU A 731 28.33 4.07 -26.53
CA GLU A 731 29.64 3.52 -26.89
C GLU A 731 30.13 2.41 -25.94
N ASP A 732 29.88 2.49 -24.64
CA ASP A 732 30.40 1.50 -23.67
C ASP A 732 29.53 1.35 -22.41
N LEU A 733 29.47 0.13 -21.87
CA LEU A 733 28.80 -0.22 -20.62
C LEU A 733 29.61 -1.24 -19.81
N GLN A 734 29.78 -0.96 -18.51
CA GLN A 734 30.31 -1.94 -17.56
C GLN A 734 29.43 -2.04 -16.31
N LEU A 735 29.25 -3.26 -15.79
CA LEU A 735 28.44 -3.61 -14.64
C LEU A 735 29.31 -4.17 -13.51
N TYR A 736 29.15 -3.65 -12.29
CA TYR A 736 29.94 -4.00 -11.11
C TYR A 736 29.06 -4.56 -10.00
N TYR A 737 29.47 -5.64 -9.36
CA TYR A 737 28.69 -6.25 -8.27
C TYR A 737 29.54 -7.04 -7.26
N GLY A 738 29.01 -7.20 -6.04
CA GLY A 738 29.62 -8.05 -5.01
C GLY A 738 29.13 -9.50 -5.09
N ARG A 739 29.98 -10.43 -5.54
CA ARG A 739 29.73 -11.87 -5.71
C ARG A 739 29.13 -12.51 -4.46
N ARG A 740 29.65 -12.20 -3.25
CA ARG A 740 29.16 -12.82 -2.00
C ARG A 740 27.66 -12.57 -1.80
N SER A 741 27.23 -11.31 -1.85
CA SER A 741 25.83 -10.93 -1.63
C SER A 741 24.90 -11.50 -2.69
N PHE A 742 25.31 -11.51 -3.96
CA PHE A 742 24.51 -12.03 -5.06
C PHE A 742 24.44 -13.57 -5.05
N ALA A 743 25.52 -14.27 -4.69
CA ALA A 743 25.53 -15.72 -4.55
C ALA A 743 24.51 -16.20 -3.51
N PHE A 744 24.44 -15.55 -2.34
CA PHE A 744 23.41 -15.84 -1.32
C PHE A 744 21.97 -15.63 -1.80
N ASN A 745 21.77 -14.86 -2.87
CA ASN A 745 20.47 -14.54 -3.44
C ASN A 745 20.17 -15.29 -4.75
N GLY A 746 21.00 -16.29 -5.08
CA GLY A 746 20.85 -17.19 -6.22
C GLY A 746 21.47 -16.68 -7.53
N GLY A 747 22.44 -15.76 -7.44
CA GLY A 747 23.27 -15.32 -8.57
C GLY A 747 22.84 -13.98 -9.19
N LEU A 748 23.76 -13.37 -9.96
CA LEU A 748 23.56 -12.07 -10.63
C LEU A 748 22.33 -12.11 -11.55
N ALA A 749 22.32 -13.02 -12.52
CA ALA A 749 21.23 -13.15 -13.49
C ALA A 749 19.88 -13.32 -12.79
N LYS A 750 19.78 -14.17 -11.77
CA LYS A 750 18.53 -14.39 -11.04
C LYS A 750 18.01 -13.14 -10.34
N VAL A 751 18.89 -12.34 -9.75
CA VAL A 751 18.50 -11.09 -9.07
C VAL A 751 18.05 -10.05 -10.10
N LEU A 752 18.84 -9.85 -11.15
CA LEU A 752 18.54 -8.86 -12.19
C LEU A 752 17.34 -9.26 -13.07
N SER A 753 17.01 -10.56 -13.17
CA SER A 753 15.83 -11.05 -13.88
C SER A 753 14.54 -11.05 -13.06
N ARG A 754 14.56 -10.60 -11.79
CA ARG A 754 13.35 -10.60 -10.93
C ARG A 754 12.26 -9.76 -11.58
N LYS A 755 11.10 -10.39 -11.82
CA LYS A 755 9.90 -9.72 -12.30
C LYS A 755 9.15 -9.12 -11.11
N ASN A 756 9.37 -7.84 -10.84
CA ASN A 756 8.62 -7.04 -9.87
C ASN A 756 7.72 -6.01 -10.58
N ALA A 757 7.21 -6.36 -11.76
CA ALA A 757 6.26 -5.51 -12.47
C ALA A 757 5.04 -5.23 -11.58
N LYS A 758 4.51 -4.01 -11.63
CA LYS A 758 3.26 -3.71 -10.93
C LYS A 758 2.13 -4.51 -11.58
N GLU A 759 1.37 -5.19 -10.74
CA GLU A 759 0.15 -5.89 -11.15
C GLU A 759 -1.00 -4.89 -11.28
N THR A 760 -1.86 -5.12 -12.26
CA THR A 760 -3.18 -4.49 -12.38
C THR A 760 -4.24 -5.55 -12.14
N THR A 761 -5.42 -5.13 -11.72
CA THR A 761 -6.60 -5.99 -11.62
C THR A 761 -6.94 -6.61 -12.99
N LEU A 762 -6.66 -5.87 -14.06
CA LEU A 762 -6.85 -6.24 -15.46
C LEU A 762 -5.99 -7.42 -15.94
N ASP A 763 -4.90 -7.75 -15.25
CA ASP A 763 -4.09 -8.96 -15.53
C ASP A 763 -4.88 -10.25 -15.24
N TYR A 764 -5.94 -10.13 -14.45
CA TYR A 764 -6.80 -11.24 -14.04
C TYR A 764 -8.10 -11.31 -14.83
N GLU A 765 -8.30 -10.46 -15.86
CA GLU A 765 -9.58 -10.29 -16.56
C GLU A 765 -10.17 -11.59 -17.14
N ARG A 766 -9.30 -12.48 -17.61
CA ARG A 766 -9.71 -13.78 -18.17
C ARG A 766 -10.20 -14.76 -17.09
N GLY A 767 -9.82 -14.52 -15.84
CA GLY A 767 -10.19 -15.34 -14.68
C GLY A 767 -11.69 -15.28 -14.38
N LYS A 768 -12.27 -16.43 -14.02
CA LYS A 768 -13.68 -16.50 -13.57
C LYS A 768 -13.93 -15.58 -12.37
N LEU A 769 -13.00 -15.57 -11.41
CA LEU A 769 -13.11 -14.75 -10.20
C LEU A 769 -13.09 -13.25 -10.49
N TYR A 770 -12.25 -12.79 -11.41
CA TYR A 770 -12.26 -11.38 -11.81
C TYR A 770 -13.59 -10.98 -12.44
N ARG A 771 -14.15 -11.78 -13.36
CA ARG A 771 -15.45 -11.46 -13.99
C ARG A 771 -16.58 -11.37 -12.96
N GLU A 772 -16.55 -12.23 -11.94
CA GLU A 772 -17.49 -12.16 -10.82
C GLU A 772 -17.25 -10.90 -9.95
N ALA A 773 -15.99 -10.57 -9.67
CA ALA A 773 -15.61 -9.37 -8.94
C ALA A 773 -15.97 -8.06 -9.69
N LEU A 774 -15.82 -8.03 -11.01
CA LEU A 774 -16.17 -6.89 -11.86
C LEU A 774 -17.69 -6.67 -11.88
N ARG A 775 -18.49 -7.72 -12.11
CA ARG A 775 -19.96 -7.63 -12.02
C ARG A 775 -20.40 -7.11 -10.66
N PHE A 776 -19.75 -7.58 -9.60
CA PHE A 776 -20.01 -7.07 -8.25
C PHE A 776 -19.63 -5.59 -8.07
N ALA A 777 -18.52 -5.15 -8.68
CA ALA A 777 -18.07 -3.76 -8.62
C ALA A 777 -18.95 -2.79 -9.44
N GLU A 778 -19.53 -3.25 -10.55
CA GLU A 778 -20.39 -2.48 -11.44
C GLU A 778 -21.84 -2.38 -10.94
N ASN A 779 -22.35 -3.43 -10.29
CA ASN A 779 -23.73 -3.46 -9.80
C ASN A 779 -23.89 -2.54 -8.56
N ARG A 780 -24.72 -1.50 -8.69
CA ARG A 780 -25.12 -0.57 -7.60
C ARG A 780 -25.99 -1.29 -6.54
N GLY A 781 -25.42 -2.20 -5.77
CA GLY A 781 -26.08 -2.80 -4.60
C GLY A 781 -27.31 -3.68 -4.90
N LEU A 782 -27.60 -3.98 -6.16
CA LEU A 782 -28.75 -4.80 -6.57
C LEU A 782 -28.26 -6.14 -7.10
N HIS A 783 -28.11 -7.11 -6.18
CA HIS A 783 -27.96 -8.58 -6.33
C HIS A 783 -26.95 -9.16 -5.34
N ILE A 784 -27.30 -9.08 -4.04
CA ILE A 784 -26.51 -9.58 -2.91
C ILE A 784 -26.35 -11.11 -2.93
N MET A 785 -27.27 -11.86 -3.55
CA MET A 785 -27.31 -13.33 -3.47
C MET A 785 -26.35 -14.09 -4.41
N GLN A 786 -26.01 -13.54 -5.59
CA GLN A 786 -25.01 -14.19 -6.47
C GLN A 786 -23.59 -14.02 -5.93
N VAL A 787 -23.33 -12.90 -5.24
CA VAL A 787 -22.05 -12.55 -4.60
C VAL A 787 -21.81 -13.40 -3.34
N ALA A 788 -22.87 -13.67 -2.57
CA ALA A 788 -22.82 -14.53 -1.39
C ALA A 788 -22.34 -15.94 -1.74
N ARG A 789 -22.74 -16.50 -2.89
CA ARG A 789 -22.32 -17.84 -3.35
C ARG A 789 -20.84 -17.91 -3.73
N THR A 790 -20.29 -16.88 -4.39
CA THR A 790 -18.85 -16.79 -4.69
C THR A 790 -18.02 -16.52 -3.41
N MET A 791 -18.49 -15.62 -2.54
CA MET A 791 -17.84 -15.32 -1.26
C MET A 791 -17.85 -16.52 -0.28
N LEU A 792 -18.92 -17.32 -0.25
CA LEU A 792 -19.04 -18.50 0.63
C LEU A 792 -18.13 -19.65 0.20
N ARG A 793 -18.04 -19.94 -1.11
CA ARG A 793 -17.10 -20.95 -1.65
C ARG A 793 -15.64 -20.54 -1.45
N ASP A 794 -15.35 -19.24 -1.55
CA ASP A 794 -14.01 -18.71 -1.36
C ASP A 794 -13.59 -18.63 0.13
N ARG A 795 -14.55 -18.42 1.04
CA ARG A 795 -14.37 -18.44 2.51
C ARG A 795 -14.10 -19.84 3.06
N LEU A 796 -14.84 -20.86 2.62
CA LEU A 796 -14.68 -22.26 3.08
C LEU A 796 -13.30 -22.84 2.76
N ASP A 797 -12.80 -22.57 1.55
CA ASP A 797 -11.46 -22.99 1.08
C ASP A 797 -10.30 -22.34 1.86
N TRP A 798 -10.54 -21.16 2.44
CA TRP A 798 -9.54 -20.33 3.11
C TRP A 798 -9.43 -20.65 4.61
N THR A 799 -10.54 -20.85 5.32
CA THR A 799 -10.56 -21.22 6.75
C THR A 799 -9.84 -22.54 7.06
N LEU A 800 -9.87 -23.50 6.13
CA LEU A 800 -9.18 -24.80 6.28
C LEU A 800 -7.65 -24.70 6.07
N ARG A 801 -7.15 -23.67 5.39
CA ARG A 801 -5.71 -23.52 5.04
C ARG A 801 -4.93 -22.56 5.95
N GLN A 802 -5.62 -21.69 6.69
CA GLN A 802 -4.99 -20.62 7.48
C GLN A 802 -4.35 -21.11 8.79
N LYS A 803 -4.92 -22.14 9.43
CA LYS A 803 -4.40 -22.64 10.72
C LYS A 803 -2.94 -23.12 10.65
N THR A 804 -2.49 -23.59 9.48
CA THR A 804 -1.13 -24.10 9.25
C THR A 804 -0.16 -23.08 8.63
N LYS A 805 -0.62 -22.14 7.79
CA LYS A 805 0.28 -21.16 7.11
C LYS A 805 0.64 -19.95 7.96
N VAL A 806 -0.26 -19.55 8.84
CA VAL A 806 -0.07 -18.43 9.74
C VAL A 806 1.03 -18.72 10.76
N SER A 807 1.03 -19.93 11.32
CA SER A 807 2.08 -20.41 12.22
C SER A 807 3.46 -20.33 11.54
N ASP A 808 3.55 -20.77 10.29
CA ASP A 808 4.80 -20.82 9.53
C ASP A 808 5.34 -19.41 9.15
N LEU A 809 4.46 -18.44 8.89
CA LEU A 809 4.83 -17.06 8.59
C LEU A 809 5.30 -16.31 9.84
N VAL A 810 4.64 -16.55 10.98
CA VAL A 810 5.02 -16.00 12.30
C VAL A 810 6.36 -16.58 12.73
N HIS A 811 6.61 -17.87 12.55
CA HIS A 811 7.92 -18.48 12.86
C HIS A 811 9.05 -17.97 11.96
N ARG A 812 8.81 -17.72 10.67
CA ARG A 812 9.83 -17.18 9.75
C ARG A 812 10.13 -15.70 9.97
N LEU A 813 9.14 -14.90 10.37
CA LEU A 813 9.34 -13.50 10.76
C LEU A 813 10.02 -13.39 12.13
N ARG A 814 9.72 -14.30 13.07
CA ARG A 814 10.40 -14.41 14.37
C ARG A 814 11.87 -14.80 14.21
N ALA A 815 12.20 -15.75 13.33
CA ALA A 815 13.58 -16.11 12.99
C ALA A 815 14.39 -14.98 12.31
N LEU A 816 13.70 -14.03 11.67
CA LEU A 816 14.30 -12.81 11.10
C LEU A 816 14.54 -11.74 12.17
N GLY A 817 13.68 -11.67 13.19
CA GLY A 817 13.86 -10.86 14.39
C GLY A 817 14.98 -11.36 15.30
N GLU A 818 15.15 -12.67 15.44
CA GLU A 818 16.24 -13.30 16.21
C GLU A 818 17.63 -13.05 15.58
N ARG A 819 17.72 -12.89 14.26
CA ARG A 819 18.95 -12.47 13.56
C ARG A 819 19.32 -10.99 13.71
N LEU A 820 18.41 -10.17 14.25
CA LEU A 820 18.58 -8.73 14.42
C LEU A 820 18.75 -8.30 15.89
N GLY A 821 18.96 -9.26 16.80
CA GLY A 821 19.40 -8.98 18.17
C GLY A 821 18.36 -8.25 19.01
N SER A 822 17.34 -8.96 19.48
CA SER A 822 16.52 -8.52 20.60
C SER A 822 16.17 -9.73 21.44
N ASP A 823 16.87 -9.89 22.55
CA ASP A 823 16.61 -10.93 23.55
C ASP A 823 15.87 -10.30 24.74
N GLN A 824 15.14 -11.16 25.46
CA GLN A 824 14.38 -10.95 26.70
C GLN A 824 12.90 -10.56 26.58
N SER A 825 12.05 -11.57 26.80
CA SER A 825 10.76 -11.40 27.50
C SER A 825 10.71 -12.36 28.69
N PRO A 826 10.09 -11.97 29.82
CA PRO A 826 10.12 -12.73 31.06
C PRO A 826 9.18 -13.94 31.01
N LYS A 827 9.60 -15.04 31.63
CA LYS A 827 8.82 -16.26 31.82
C LYS A 827 7.62 -15.96 32.73
N THR A 828 6.42 -16.13 32.20
CA THR A 828 5.22 -16.36 33.02
C THR A 828 4.73 -17.77 32.69
N GLN A 829 4.71 -18.65 33.68
CA GLN A 829 4.18 -20.01 33.56
C GLN A 829 2.64 -19.93 33.50
N THR A 830 2.05 -20.12 32.33
CA THR A 830 0.65 -20.50 32.19
C THR A 830 0.57 -21.98 31.84
N MET A 831 -0.21 -22.73 32.63
CA MET A 831 -0.48 -24.15 32.44
C MET A 831 -0.91 -24.43 30.99
N LYS A 832 -0.29 -25.42 30.34
CA LYS A 832 -0.67 -25.91 29.01
C LYS A 832 -2.12 -26.42 29.07
N GLU A 833 -3.02 -25.80 28.31
CA GLU A 833 -4.32 -26.40 27.97
C GLU A 833 -4.08 -27.77 27.31
N ALA A 834 -4.54 -28.85 27.94
CA ALA A 834 -4.47 -30.19 27.37
C ALA A 834 -5.52 -30.32 26.24
N ALA A 835 -5.14 -30.95 25.13
CA ALA A 835 -6.05 -31.18 24.00
C ALA A 835 -7.23 -32.10 24.42
N PRO A 836 -8.46 -31.86 23.91
CA PRO A 836 -9.65 -32.60 24.32
C PRO A 836 -9.57 -34.10 23.97
N MET A 837 -10.20 -34.95 24.78
CA MET A 837 -10.20 -36.42 24.60
C MET A 837 -10.93 -36.86 23.33
N VAL A 838 -12.02 -36.19 22.97
CA VAL A 838 -12.69 -36.36 21.67
C VAL A 838 -13.04 -34.97 21.13
N ALA A 839 -12.33 -34.52 20.10
CA ALA A 839 -12.60 -33.24 19.48
C ALA A 839 -14.00 -33.22 18.82
N GLY A 840 -14.73 -32.13 18.98
CA GLY A 840 -15.97 -31.84 18.26
C GLY A 840 -15.72 -31.69 16.76
N ILE A 841 -16.71 -32.06 15.96
CA ILE A 841 -16.69 -31.84 14.51
C ILE A 841 -16.98 -30.35 14.28
N LYS A 842 -15.91 -29.57 14.13
CA LYS A 842 -15.99 -28.12 13.86
C LYS A 842 -15.99 -27.80 12.36
N THR A 843 -15.80 -28.82 11.53
CA THR A 843 -15.68 -28.72 10.07
C THR A 843 -16.60 -29.73 9.41
N PHE A 844 -17.59 -29.25 8.67
CA PHE A 844 -18.52 -30.07 7.89
C PHE A 844 -18.17 -29.96 6.40
N SER A 845 -18.41 -31.02 5.63
CA SER A 845 -18.01 -31.14 4.22
C SER A 845 -18.73 -30.17 3.27
N GLY A 846 -19.80 -29.49 3.70
CA GLY A 846 -20.53 -28.48 2.93
C GLY A 846 -21.27 -27.48 3.83
N SER A 847 -21.74 -26.35 3.27
CA SER A 847 -22.60 -25.43 4.05
C SER A 847 -23.97 -26.06 4.32
N VAL A 848 -24.68 -25.56 5.33
CA VAL A 848 -26.07 -26.00 5.59
C VAL A 848 -26.93 -25.81 4.34
N ALA A 849 -26.74 -24.71 3.62
CA ALA A 849 -27.43 -24.41 2.37
C ALA A 849 -27.07 -25.39 1.22
N ASP A 850 -25.83 -25.89 1.16
CA ASP A 850 -25.42 -26.88 0.16
C ASP A 850 -26.04 -28.24 0.45
N THR A 851 -25.99 -28.69 1.71
CA THR A 851 -26.60 -29.96 2.13
C THR A 851 -28.13 -29.93 1.97
N ILE A 852 -28.77 -28.79 2.21
CA ILE A 852 -30.20 -28.61 1.92
C ILE A 852 -30.43 -28.61 0.40
N GLY A 853 -29.58 -27.94 -0.39
CA GLY A 853 -29.67 -27.93 -1.85
C GLY A 853 -29.60 -29.34 -2.46
N ASP A 854 -28.72 -30.19 -1.94
CA ASP A 854 -28.60 -31.59 -2.35
C ASP A 854 -29.84 -32.40 -1.93
N LYS A 855 -30.34 -32.19 -0.71
CA LYS A 855 -31.57 -32.83 -0.20
C LYS A 855 -32.81 -32.40 -1.02
N LEU A 856 -32.92 -31.13 -1.40
CA LEU A 856 -34.00 -30.60 -2.25
C LEU A 856 -33.91 -31.12 -3.68
N GLY A 857 -32.70 -31.27 -4.23
CA GLY A 857 -32.49 -31.85 -5.56
C GLY A 857 -32.77 -33.34 -5.64
N ALA A 858 -32.66 -34.04 -4.51
CA ALA A 858 -33.00 -35.45 -4.36
C ALA A 858 -34.46 -35.70 -3.95
N ASP A 859 -35.24 -34.65 -3.67
CA ASP A 859 -36.66 -34.77 -3.28
C ASP A 859 -37.51 -35.24 -4.48
N PRO A 860 -38.10 -36.45 -4.43
CA PRO A 860 -38.88 -36.99 -5.55
C PRO A 860 -40.09 -36.14 -5.90
N THR A 861 -40.71 -35.49 -4.90
CA THR A 861 -41.94 -34.71 -5.08
C THR A 861 -41.69 -33.40 -5.80
N LEU A 862 -40.57 -32.72 -5.49
CA LEU A 862 -40.16 -31.49 -6.16
C LEU A 862 -39.73 -31.73 -7.61
N LYS A 863 -39.09 -32.88 -7.87
CA LYS A 863 -38.66 -33.25 -9.21
C LYS A 863 -39.84 -33.48 -10.15
N GLN A 864 -40.86 -34.20 -9.69
CA GLN A 864 -42.07 -34.46 -10.48
C GLN A 864 -42.78 -33.15 -10.86
N GLN A 865 -42.99 -32.25 -9.90
CA GLN A 865 -43.64 -30.97 -10.17
C GLN A 865 -42.87 -30.10 -11.17
N TRP A 866 -41.53 -30.17 -11.15
CA TRP A 866 -40.69 -29.42 -12.09
C TRP A 866 -40.81 -29.90 -13.54
N GLU A 867 -41.02 -31.19 -13.75
CA GLU A 867 -41.21 -31.79 -15.06
C GLU A 867 -42.52 -31.30 -15.70
N GLU A 868 -43.59 -31.14 -14.91
CA GLU A 868 -44.87 -30.58 -15.36
C GLU A 868 -44.74 -29.13 -15.83
N VAL A 869 -44.07 -28.27 -15.04
CA VAL A 869 -43.76 -26.88 -15.41
C VAL A 869 -42.98 -26.83 -16.73
N SER A 870 -41.92 -27.63 -16.84
CA SER A 870 -41.04 -27.66 -18.01
C SER A 870 -41.78 -28.12 -19.28
N ALA A 871 -42.70 -29.07 -19.16
CA ALA A 871 -43.53 -29.52 -20.28
C ALA A 871 -44.46 -28.40 -20.78
N ARG A 872 -45.11 -27.67 -19.86
CA ARG A 872 -46.02 -26.57 -20.21
C ARG A 872 -45.32 -25.39 -20.88
N PHE A 873 -44.08 -25.09 -20.51
CA PHE A 873 -43.26 -24.07 -21.19
C PHE A 873 -43.13 -24.32 -22.71
N ARG A 874 -43.09 -25.59 -23.15
CA ARG A 874 -42.95 -25.97 -24.57
C ARG A 874 -44.22 -25.82 -25.40
N TYR A 875 -45.37 -25.75 -24.73
CA TYR A 875 -46.65 -25.49 -25.38
C TYR A 875 -46.89 -23.98 -25.54
N VAL A 876 -46.37 -23.16 -24.63
CA VAL A 876 -46.57 -21.71 -24.62
C VAL A 876 -45.58 -20.97 -25.53
N PHE A 877 -44.28 -21.27 -25.43
CA PHE A 877 -43.25 -20.48 -26.11
C PHE A 877 -42.69 -21.18 -27.35
N ALA A 878 -42.40 -20.40 -28.40
CA ALA A 878 -41.72 -20.86 -29.61
C ALA A 878 -40.26 -21.26 -29.31
N ASP A 879 -39.62 -20.51 -28.40
CA ASP A 879 -38.30 -20.82 -27.84
C ASP A 879 -38.39 -20.91 -26.30
N PRO A 880 -38.69 -22.11 -25.76
CA PRO A 880 -38.83 -22.31 -24.32
C PRO A 880 -37.55 -22.04 -23.54
N VAL A 881 -36.38 -22.23 -24.15
CA VAL A 881 -35.09 -22.06 -23.48
C VAL A 881 -34.79 -20.58 -23.30
N THR A 882 -35.06 -19.76 -24.31
CA THR A 882 -34.87 -18.31 -24.22
C THR A 882 -35.92 -17.66 -23.32
N ALA A 883 -37.18 -18.09 -23.40
CA ALA A 883 -38.24 -17.64 -22.48
C ALA A 883 -37.92 -17.99 -21.02
N PHE A 884 -37.41 -19.20 -20.77
CA PHE A 884 -36.98 -19.61 -19.43
C PHE A 884 -35.81 -18.77 -18.89
N ARG A 885 -34.86 -18.40 -19.75
CA ARG A 885 -33.74 -17.52 -19.38
C ARG A 885 -34.20 -16.09 -19.07
N ALA A 886 -35.19 -15.59 -19.80
CA ALA A 886 -35.75 -14.25 -19.59
C ALA A 886 -36.45 -14.11 -18.23
N ILE A 887 -37.07 -15.19 -17.75
CA ILE A 887 -37.68 -15.24 -16.41
C ILE A 887 -36.65 -15.13 -15.28
N ASN A 888 -35.39 -15.50 -15.54
CA ASN A 888 -34.32 -15.52 -14.54
C ASN A 888 -34.75 -16.30 -13.29
N PHE A 889 -34.93 -17.61 -13.47
CA PHE A 889 -35.53 -18.49 -12.46
C PHE A 889 -34.78 -18.50 -11.11
N ASP A 890 -33.47 -18.29 -11.14
CA ASP A 890 -32.65 -18.15 -9.93
C ASP A 890 -33.04 -16.94 -9.07
N THR A 891 -33.52 -15.85 -9.69
CA THR A 891 -34.06 -14.69 -8.97
C THR A 891 -35.50 -14.89 -8.50
N VAL A 892 -36.31 -15.63 -9.25
CA VAL A 892 -37.68 -16.00 -8.85
C VAL A 892 -37.67 -16.91 -7.61
N LEU A 893 -36.70 -17.81 -7.52
CA LEU A 893 -36.52 -18.70 -6.37
C LEU A 893 -35.94 -18.00 -5.13
N ALA A 894 -35.33 -16.83 -5.34
CA ALA A 894 -34.65 -16.06 -4.31
C ALA A 894 -35.54 -15.02 -3.64
N ASP A 895 -36.51 -14.48 -4.37
CA ASP A 895 -37.31 -13.33 -3.96
C ASP A 895 -38.81 -13.56 -4.27
N LYS A 896 -39.62 -13.59 -3.21
CA LYS A 896 -41.07 -13.83 -3.27
C LYS A 896 -41.82 -12.73 -4.03
N GLU A 897 -41.37 -11.48 -3.93
CA GLU A 897 -42.04 -10.37 -4.61
C GLU A 897 -41.73 -10.39 -6.10
N MET A 898 -40.50 -10.73 -6.47
CA MET A 898 -40.14 -10.98 -7.87
C MET A 898 -40.89 -12.18 -8.45
N ALA A 899 -41.08 -13.26 -7.67
CA ALA A 899 -41.88 -14.40 -8.11
C ALA A 899 -43.32 -14.01 -8.45
N LYS A 900 -43.97 -13.20 -7.60
CA LYS A 900 -45.32 -12.66 -7.86
C LYS A 900 -45.36 -11.80 -9.12
N GLN A 901 -44.37 -10.91 -9.29
CA GLN A 901 -44.28 -10.05 -10.49
C GLN A 901 -44.10 -10.86 -11.77
N VAL A 902 -43.28 -11.91 -11.74
CA VAL A 902 -43.09 -12.80 -12.89
C VAL A 902 -44.36 -13.59 -13.20
N LEU A 903 -45.05 -14.12 -12.18
CA LEU A 903 -46.32 -14.84 -12.36
C LEU A 903 -47.41 -13.93 -12.94
N GLN A 904 -47.44 -12.65 -12.54
CA GLN A 904 -48.35 -11.65 -13.12
C GLN A 904 -47.97 -11.28 -14.56
N LYS A 905 -46.68 -11.08 -14.84
CA LYS A 905 -46.19 -10.80 -16.21
C LYS A 905 -46.45 -11.95 -17.18
N LEU A 906 -46.31 -13.18 -16.71
CA LEU A 906 -46.58 -14.38 -17.51
C LEU A 906 -48.04 -14.44 -17.97
N GLU A 907 -48.98 -13.93 -17.17
CA GLU A 907 -50.40 -13.92 -17.49
C GLU A 907 -50.80 -12.67 -18.30
N ALA A 908 -50.30 -11.49 -17.92
CA ALA A 908 -50.69 -10.23 -18.54
C ALA A 908 -50.00 -9.99 -19.90
N GLU A 909 -48.71 -10.30 -20.00
CA GLU A 909 -47.88 -9.98 -21.16
C GLU A 909 -46.86 -11.10 -21.46
N PRO A 910 -47.29 -12.34 -21.75
CA PRO A 910 -46.39 -13.47 -21.96
C PRO A 910 -45.36 -13.24 -23.08
N GLU A 911 -45.69 -12.43 -24.08
CA GLU A 911 -44.79 -12.11 -25.19
C GLU A 911 -43.53 -11.33 -24.77
N THR A 912 -43.59 -10.61 -23.63
CA THR A 912 -42.42 -9.92 -23.06
C THR A 912 -41.40 -10.88 -22.46
N ILE A 913 -41.83 -12.09 -22.12
CA ILE A 913 -40.99 -13.17 -21.62
C ILE A 913 -40.34 -13.92 -22.78
N GLY A 914 -41.07 -14.11 -23.87
CA GLY A 914 -40.53 -14.71 -25.09
C GLY A 914 -41.57 -14.86 -26.18
N PRO A 915 -41.16 -15.12 -27.44
CA PRO A 915 -42.09 -15.28 -28.54
C PRO A 915 -43.00 -16.49 -28.27
N LEU A 916 -44.31 -16.25 -28.26
CA LEU A 916 -45.29 -17.33 -28.16
C LEU A 916 -45.26 -18.21 -29.40
N LYS A 917 -45.61 -19.48 -29.22
CA LYS A 917 -45.60 -20.48 -30.30
C LYS A 917 -46.70 -20.20 -31.32
N GLY A 918 -46.37 -20.17 -32.62
CA GLY A 918 -47.33 -19.85 -33.69
C GLY A 918 -47.44 -18.36 -34.01
N LYS A 919 -48.23 -17.99 -35.02
CA LYS A 919 -48.37 -16.60 -35.51
C LYS A 919 -49.83 -16.19 -35.63
N THR A 920 -50.09 -14.91 -35.41
CA THR A 920 -51.36 -14.23 -35.70
C THR A 920 -51.23 -13.42 -36.99
N GLY A 921 -52.28 -13.39 -37.82
CA GLY A 921 -52.31 -12.56 -39.04
C GLY A 921 -52.95 -13.23 -40.25
N ILE A 922 -53.41 -12.39 -41.19
CA ILE A 922 -54.14 -12.80 -42.41
C ILE A 922 -53.27 -13.69 -43.32
N LEU A 923 -51.94 -13.52 -43.26
CA LEU A 923 -50.95 -14.30 -44.02
C LEU A 923 -50.43 -15.57 -43.30
N ALA A 924 -50.83 -15.82 -42.03
CA ALA A 924 -50.39 -16.99 -41.28
C ALA A 924 -51.19 -18.26 -41.68
N GLY A 925 -50.48 -19.39 -41.86
CA GLY A 925 -51.09 -20.66 -42.22
C GLY A 925 -51.98 -21.25 -41.12
N LYS A 926 -52.91 -22.16 -41.47
CA LYS A 926 -53.84 -22.80 -40.52
C LYS A 926 -53.13 -23.46 -39.32
N ALA A 927 -51.99 -24.10 -39.56
CA ALA A 927 -51.17 -24.73 -38.52
C ALA A 927 -50.51 -23.71 -37.58
N GLU A 928 -50.06 -22.56 -38.08
CA GLU A 928 -49.46 -21.51 -37.26
C GLU A 928 -50.50 -20.80 -36.38
N ARG A 929 -51.73 -20.63 -36.87
CA ARG A 929 -52.86 -20.09 -36.08
C ARG A 929 -53.32 -21.05 -34.98
N GLU A 930 -53.35 -22.35 -35.28
CA GLU A 930 -53.72 -23.36 -34.27
C GLU A 930 -52.65 -23.49 -33.18
N ALA A 931 -51.36 -23.50 -33.56
CA ALA A 931 -50.26 -23.48 -32.59
C ALA A 931 -50.32 -22.25 -31.66
N ARG A 932 -50.75 -21.11 -32.21
CA ARG A 932 -50.95 -19.87 -31.45
C ARG A 932 -52.10 -19.93 -30.46
N ARG A 933 -53.23 -20.50 -30.88
CA ARG A 933 -54.38 -20.73 -29.99
C ARG A 933 -54.01 -21.69 -28.84
N ILE A 934 -53.26 -22.75 -29.13
CA ILE A 934 -52.77 -23.69 -28.11
C ILE A 934 -51.84 -22.99 -27.11
N ALA A 935 -50.95 -22.12 -27.60
CA ALA A 935 -50.05 -21.37 -26.72
C ALA A 935 -50.83 -20.47 -25.75
N GLU A 936 -51.79 -19.69 -26.25
CA GLU A 936 -52.59 -18.75 -25.45
C GLU A 936 -53.45 -19.47 -24.39
N VAL A 937 -54.04 -20.62 -24.72
CA VAL A 937 -54.84 -21.43 -23.76
C VAL A 937 -53.97 -22.02 -22.65
N ASN A 938 -52.69 -22.29 -22.90
CA ASN A 938 -51.80 -22.93 -21.93
C ASN A 938 -51.10 -21.94 -20.98
N VAL A 939 -51.12 -20.63 -21.25
CA VAL A 939 -50.50 -19.59 -20.40
C VAL A 939 -51.01 -19.62 -18.95
N PRO A 940 -52.32 -19.64 -18.66
CA PRO A 940 -52.82 -19.63 -17.27
C PRO A 940 -52.49 -20.93 -16.52
N SER A 941 -52.37 -22.05 -17.23
CA SER A 941 -51.98 -23.33 -16.62
C SER A 941 -50.49 -23.37 -16.30
N LEU A 942 -49.65 -22.76 -17.13
CA LEU A 942 -48.23 -22.62 -16.84
C LEU A 942 -47.96 -21.79 -15.58
N LYS A 943 -48.72 -20.71 -15.38
CA LYS A 943 -48.66 -19.89 -14.15
C LYS A 943 -48.95 -20.73 -12.90
N ARG A 944 -50.04 -21.51 -12.92
CA ARG A 944 -50.48 -22.31 -11.75
C ARG A 944 -49.43 -23.35 -11.35
N ASP A 945 -48.91 -24.12 -12.31
CA ASP A 945 -47.91 -25.15 -12.02
C ASP A 945 -46.61 -24.55 -11.48
N LEU A 946 -46.24 -23.36 -11.98
CA LEU A 946 -45.07 -22.64 -11.52
C LEU A 946 -45.26 -22.11 -10.08
N GLU A 947 -46.44 -21.58 -9.75
CA GLU A 947 -46.77 -21.13 -8.40
C GLU A 947 -46.74 -22.30 -7.39
N GLN A 948 -47.30 -23.45 -7.76
CA GLN A 948 -47.31 -24.66 -6.93
C GLN A 948 -45.89 -25.17 -6.63
N TYR A 949 -45.01 -25.20 -7.65
CA TYR A 949 -43.62 -25.60 -7.47
C TYR A 949 -42.86 -24.71 -6.46
N LEU A 950 -43.10 -23.39 -6.49
CA LEU A 950 -42.44 -22.44 -5.58
C LEU A 950 -42.85 -22.66 -4.12
N GLN A 951 -44.13 -22.93 -3.86
CA GLN A 951 -44.64 -23.18 -2.51
C GLN A 951 -44.10 -24.49 -1.91
N MET A 952 -44.08 -25.57 -2.70
CA MET A 952 -43.57 -26.87 -2.25
C MET A 952 -42.09 -26.78 -1.86
N ARG A 953 -41.30 -26.08 -2.67
CA ARG A 953 -39.86 -25.94 -2.46
C ARG A 953 -39.53 -25.13 -1.20
N GLU A 954 -40.29 -24.10 -0.89
CA GLU A 954 -40.09 -23.30 0.32
C GLU A 954 -40.29 -24.15 1.59
N THR A 955 -41.39 -24.92 1.63
CA THR A 955 -41.72 -25.77 2.77
C THR A 955 -40.64 -26.83 3.04
N ALA A 956 -40.15 -27.48 1.99
CA ALA A 956 -39.06 -28.46 2.10
C ALA A 956 -37.73 -27.82 2.57
N THR A 957 -37.46 -26.59 2.16
CA THR A 957 -36.23 -25.85 2.56
C THR A 957 -36.20 -25.60 4.06
N MET A 958 -37.30 -25.12 4.65
CA MET A 958 -37.38 -24.83 6.08
C MET A 958 -37.18 -26.08 6.94
N ARG A 959 -37.82 -27.19 6.56
CA ARG A 959 -37.71 -28.47 7.28
C ARG A 959 -36.28 -28.98 7.30
N HIS A 960 -35.64 -29.09 6.14
CA HIS A 960 -34.27 -29.60 6.05
C HIS A 960 -33.24 -28.69 6.73
N GLN A 961 -33.50 -27.39 6.82
CA GLN A 961 -32.63 -26.46 7.51
C GLN A 961 -32.63 -26.64 9.02
N ALA A 962 -33.80 -26.82 9.64
CA ALA A 962 -33.92 -27.03 11.08
C ALA A 962 -33.23 -28.32 11.53
N ASP A 963 -33.42 -29.41 10.76
CA ASP A 963 -32.82 -30.71 11.05
C ASP A 963 -31.28 -30.65 10.98
N GLU A 964 -30.74 -30.01 9.94
CA GLU A 964 -29.29 -29.92 9.71
C GLU A 964 -28.59 -29.05 10.76
N GLN A 965 -29.19 -27.93 11.18
CA GLN A 965 -28.61 -27.04 12.20
C GLN A 965 -28.52 -27.73 13.57
N THR A 966 -29.58 -28.45 13.96
CA THR A 966 -29.64 -29.18 15.22
C THR A 966 -28.56 -30.27 15.29
N LEU A 967 -28.37 -31.00 14.19
CA LEU A 967 -27.34 -32.05 14.11
C LEU A 967 -25.93 -31.46 14.24
N ARG A 968 -25.63 -30.38 13.52
CA ARG A 968 -24.29 -29.76 13.52
C ARG A 968 -23.91 -29.17 14.87
N GLN A 969 -24.87 -28.61 15.59
CA GLN A 969 -24.65 -28.06 16.93
C GLN A 969 -24.19 -29.16 17.91
N ARG A 970 -24.88 -30.32 17.92
CA ARG A 970 -24.54 -31.43 18.83
C ARG A 970 -23.16 -32.00 18.58
N VAL A 971 -22.83 -32.29 17.33
CA VAL A 971 -21.54 -32.94 17.00
C VAL A 971 -20.33 -32.00 17.13
N SER A 972 -20.55 -30.68 17.28
CA SER A 972 -19.50 -29.67 17.45
C SER A 972 -18.93 -29.56 18.88
N ILE A 973 -19.57 -30.21 19.86
CA ILE A 973 -19.20 -30.16 21.28
C ILE A 973 -17.92 -30.98 21.51
N ASP A 974 -16.92 -30.39 22.17
CA ASP A 974 -15.69 -31.08 22.56
C ASP A 974 -15.92 -31.92 23.82
N ILE A 975 -15.36 -33.14 23.88
CA ILE A 975 -15.29 -33.91 25.12
C ILE A 975 -13.95 -33.57 25.80
N PRO A 976 -13.96 -32.93 26.98
CA PRO A 976 -12.75 -32.41 27.60
C PRO A 976 -11.79 -33.53 28.03
N ALA A 977 -10.51 -33.21 28.15
CA ALA A 977 -9.54 -34.13 28.74
C ALA A 977 -9.69 -34.17 30.26
N LEU A 978 -9.53 -35.35 30.82
CA LEU A 978 -9.52 -35.57 32.26
C LEU A 978 -8.09 -35.53 32.81
N SER A 979 -7.92 -34.95 34.00
CA SER A 979 -6.70 -34.99 34.77
C SER A 979 -6.31 -36.44 35.10
N PRO A 980 -5.00 -36.71 35.33
CA PRO A 980 -4.56 -38.04 35.76
C PRO A 980 -5.28 -38.54 37.01
N ALA A 981 -5.61 -37.65 37.94
CA ALA A 981 -6.36 -37.97 39.15
C ALA A 981 -7.81 -38.39 38.84
N ALA A 982 -8.53 -37.62 38.01
CA ALA A 982 -9.91 -37.95 37.60
C ALA A 982 -10.00 -39.26 36.81
N ARG A 983 -8.99 -39.53 35.97
CA ARG A 983 -8.91 -40.78 35.21
C ARG A 983 -8.76 -42.01 36.12
N VAL A 984 -7.88 -41.94 37.11
CA VAL A 984 -7.68 -43.04 38.08
C VAL A 984 -8.96 -43.29 38.90
N VAL A 985 -9.69 -42.23 39.26
CA VAL A 985 -10.98 -42.37 39.95
C VAL A 985 -12.00 -43.08 39.06
N LEU A 986 -12.16 -42.68 37.80
CA LEU A 986 -13.10 -43.35 36.87
C LEU A 986 -12.70 -44.81 36.56
N GLU A 987 -11.41 -45.12 36.51
CA GLU A 987 -10.94 -46.51 36.34
C GLU A 987 -11.26 -47.37 37.56
N ARG A 988 -11.08 -46.86 38.78
CA ARG A 988 -11.49 -47.56 40.01
C ARG A 988 -12.99 -47.72 40.14
N VAL A 989 -13.76 -46.70 39.73
CA VAL A 989 -15.23 -46.75 39.65
C VAL A 989 -15.67 -47.84 38.67
N ARG A 990 -15.05 -47.91 37.49
CA ARG A 990 -15.31 -48.99 36.52
C ARG A 990 -15.04 -50.36 37.13
N ASP A 991 -13.89 -50.56 37.76
CA ASP A 991 -13.52 -51.85 38.36
C ASP A 991 -14.46 -52.22 39.54
N ALA A 992 -15.00 -51.24 40.25
CA ALA A 992 -15.99 -51.45 41.31
C ALA A 992 -17.38 -51.79 40.74
N ILE A 993 -17.81 -51.13 39.65
CA ILE A 993 -19.04 -51.46 38.91
C ILE A 993 -18.95 -52.87 38.33
N ASP A 994 -17.81 -53.24 37.75
CA ASP A 994 -17.57 -54.58 37.18
C ASP A 994 -17.55 -55.69 38.26
N ARG A 995 -17.13 -55.36 39.49
CA ARG A 995 -17.23 -56.24 40.67
C ARG A 995 -18.57 -56.16 41.41
N ASN A 996 -19.53 -55.38 40.90
CA ASN A 996 -20.85 -55.13 41.48
C ASN A 996 -20.82 -54.52 42.92
N ASP A 997 -19.77 -53.76 43.24
CA ASP A 997 -19.58 -53.07 44.53
C ASP A 997 -19.86 -51.56 44.39
N LEU A 998 -21.15 -51.24 44.34
CA LEU A 998 -21.68 -49.89 44.12
C LEU A 998 -21.35 -48.88 45.23
N PRO A 999 -21.37 -49.23 46.54
CA PRO A 999 -20.97 -48.31 47.59
C PRO A 999 -19.50 -47.89 47.49
N ALA A 1000 -18.60 -48.81 47.17
CA ALA A 1000 -17.19 -48.50 46.97
C ALA A 1000 -17.00 -47.56 45.77
N ALA A 1001 -17.72 -47.78 44.66
CA ALA A 1001 -17.69 -46.90 43.50
C ALA A 1001 -18.06 -45.44 43.86
N MET A 1002 -19.10 -45.24 44.66
CA MET A 1002 -19.51 -43.90 45.09
C MET A 1002 -18.53 -43.27 46.08
N ALA A 1003 -17.96 -44.06 46.99
CA ALA A 1003 -16.97 -43.57 47.95
C ALA A 1003 -15.70 -43.06 47.25
N TYR A 1004 -15.23 -43.73 46.19
CA TYR A 1004 -14.08 -43.27 45.41
C TYR A 1004 -14.36 -41.98 44.64
N ALA A 1005 -15.55 -41.85 44.04
CA ALA A 1005 -15.96 -40.65 43.32
C ALA A 1005 -16.03 -39.40 44.24
N LEU A 1006 -16.30 -39.60 45.53
CA LEU A 1006 -16.41 -38.52 46.54
C LEU A 1006 -15.09 -38.19 47.25
N SER A 1007 -13.98 -38.85 46.89
CA SER A 1007 -12.71 -38.73 47.61
C SER A 1007 -12.01 -37.36 47.48
N ASN A 1008 -12.26 -36.62 46.39
CA ASN A 1008 -11.77 -35.26 46.20
C ASN A 1008 -12.83 -34.40 45.46
N ARG A 1009 -13.17 -33.25 46.06
CA ARG A 1009 -14.17 -32.31 45.53
C ARG A 1009 -13.80 -31.75 44.16
N GLU A 1010 -12.53 -31.46 43.91
CA GLU A 1010 -12.07 -30.93 42.62
C GLU A 1010 -12.18 -31.99 41.52
N THR A 1011 -11.79 -33.23 41.84
CA THR A 1011 -11.88 -34.37 40.92
C THR A 1011 -13.33 -34.72 40.59
N LYS A 1012 -14.25 -34.61 41.55
CA LYS A 1012 -15.68 -34.82 41.31
C LYS A 1012 -16.26 -33.78 40.35
N LEU A 1013 -15.98 -32.49 40.58
CA LEU A 1013 -16.45 -31.42 39.70
C LEU A 1013 -15.94 -31.59 38.26
N GLU A 1014 -14.71 -32.07 38.09
CA GLU A 1014 -14.14 -32.38 36.78
C GLU A 1014 -14.87 -33.54 36.08
N ILE A 1015 -15.18 -34.62 36.80
CA ILE A 1015 -15.93 -35.77 36.28
C ILE A 1015 -17.37 -35.38 35.90
N ASP A 1016 -18.02 -34.52 36.71
CA ASP A 1016 -19.38 -34.04 36.44
C ASP A 1016 -19.42 -33.18 35.16
N GLY A 1017 -18.47 -32.26 34.98
CA GLY A 1017 -18.34 -31.44 33.78
C GLY A 1017 -18.04 -32.27 32.51
N PHE A 1018 -17.24 -33.33 32.67
CA PHE A 1018 -17.00 -34.31 31.59
C PHE A 1018 -18.28 -35.07 31.21
N SER A 1019 -19.04 -35.57 32.18
CA SER A 1019 -20.28 -36.32 31.96
C SER A 1019 -21.37 -35.48 31.27
N GLN A 1020 -21.45 -34.19 31.62
CA GLN A 1020 -22.35 -33.24 30.96
C GLN A 1020 -22.00 -33.07 29.47
N SER A 1021 -20.72 -32.88 29.14
CA SER A 1021 -20.25 -32.73 27.76
C SER A 1021 -20.56 -33.97 26.90
N VAL A 1022 -20.43 -35.17 27.48
CA VAL A 1022 -20.79 -36.45 26.82
C VAL A 1022 -22.29 -36.51 26.54
N THR A 1023 -23.12 -36.05 27.49
CA THR A 1023 -24.58 -36.04 27.38
C THR A 1023 -25.08 -35.06 26.32
N GLU A 1024 -24.53 -33.85 26.27
CA GLU A 1024 -24.94 -32.84 25.29
C GLU A 1024 -24.56 -33.25 23.85
N ARG A 1025 -23.44 -33.95 23.68
CA ARG A 1025 -22.95 -34.40 22.37
C ARG A 1025 -23.70 -35.63 21.85
N PHE A 1026 -23.88 -36.66 22.70
CA PHE A 1026 -24.36 -37.98 22.26
C PHE A 1026 -25.77 -38.31 22.73
N GLY A 1027 -26.32 -37.56 23.69
CA GLY A 1027 -27.57 -37.86 24.37
C GLY A 1027 -27.38 -38.64 25.67
N GLU A 1028 -28.35 -38.49 26.56
CA GLU A 1028 -28.27 -38.86 27.98
C GLU A 1028 -28.20 -40.36 28.29
N ARG A 1029 -28.70 -41.22 27.41
CA ARG A 1029 -28.74 -42.68 27.60
C ARG A 1029 -28.15 -43.47 26.43
N THR A 1030 -27.53 -42.76 25.48
CA THR A 1030 -27.09 -43.34 24.22
C THR A 1030 -25.99 -44.38 24.41
N LEU A 1031 -25.04 -44.17 25.34
CA LEU A 1031 -23.94 -45.10 25.61
C LEU A 1031 -24.28 -46.16 26.68
N LEU A 1032 -25.49 -46.13 27.25
CA LEU A 1032 -25.94 -47.11 28.24
C LEU A 1032 -26.60 -48.34 27.62
N ASN A 1033 -26.99 -48.28 26.34
CA ASN A 1033 -27.63 -49.39 25.65
C ASN A 1033 -26.66 -50.59 25.49
N ASN A 1034 -27.20 -51.81 25.37
CA ASN A 1034 -26.43 -53.03 25.16
C ASN A 1034 -25.62 -52.96 23.85
N ALA A 1035 -26.17 -52.32 22.83
CA ALA A 1035 -25.50 -52.05 21.55
C ALA A 1035 -24.29 -51.08 21.65
N ALA A 1036 -24.08 -50.43 22.80
CA ALA A 1036 -22.96 -49.51 23.04
C ALA A 1036 -21.86 -50.10 23.93
N ARG A 1037 -21.91 -51.40 24.26
CA ARG A 1037 -20.96 -52.06 25.17
C ARG A 1037 -19.54 -52.05 24.60
N GLU A 1038 -19.43 -52.20 23.29
CA GLU A 1038 -18.19 -52.07 22.54
C GLU A 1038 -18.29 -50.91 21.55
N PRO A 1039 -17.16 -50.26 21.20
CA PRO A 1039 -17.13 -49.26 20.14
C PRO A 1039 -17.17 -49.92 18.75
N SER A 1040 -18.23 -50.68 18.48
CA SER A 1040 -18.46 -51.45 17.25
C SER A 1040 -19.97 -51.53 16.93
N GLY A 1041 -20.33 -51.73 15.65
CA GLY A 1041 -21.72 -51.85 15.19
C GLY A 1041 -22.40 -50.55 14.74
N THR A 1042 -23.68 -50.65 14.40
CA THR A 1042 -24.45 -49.58 13.71
C THR A 1042 -24.57 -48.28 14.51
N LEU A 1043 -24.62 -48.37 15.84
CA LEU A 1043 -24.65 -47.19 16.71
C LEU A 1043 -23.31 -46.45 16.69
N TYR A 1044 -22.19 -47.16 16.72
CA TYR A 1044 -20.87 -46.56 16.64
C TYR A 1044 -20.62 -45.94 15.26
N GLU A 1045 -21.06 -46.59 14.19
CA GLU A 1045 -20.96 -46.05 12.82
C GLU A 1045 -21.74 -44.74 12.67
N LYS A 1046 -22.97 -44.69 13.21
CA LYS A 1046 -23.79 -43.47 13.21
C LYS A 1046 -23.20 -42.34 14.04
N LEU A 1047 -22.67 -42.65 15.23
CA LEU A 1047 -22.07 -41.63 16.11
C LEU A 1047 -20.68 -41.16 15.66
N SER A 1048 -20.00 -41.94 14.82
CA SER A 1048 -18.71 -41.60 14.22
C SER A 1048 -18.82 -41.04 12.81
N GLU A 1049 -20.04 -40.86 12.30
CA GLU A 1049 -20.30 -40.27 10.98
C GLU A 1049 -19.75 -38.83 10.92
N GLY A 1050 -18.96 -38.55 9.88
CA GLY A 1050 -18.29 -37.25 9.72
C GLY A 1050 -17.01 -37.04 10.53
N MET A 1051 -16.57 -38.00 11.36
CA MET A 1051 -15.29 -37.93 12.10
C MET A 1051 -14.09 -38.36 11.25
N THR A 1052 -12.93 -37.70 11.43
CA THR A 1052 -11.65 -38.15 10.82
C THR A 1052 -11.19 -39.49 11.41
N PRO A 1053 -10.32 -40.26 10.73
CA PRO A 1053 -9.79 -41.52 11.26
C PRO A 1053 -9.14 -41.35 12.65
N GLU A 1054 -8.45 -40.23 12.89
CA GLU A 1054 -7.84 -39.90 14.19
C GLU A 1054 -8.91 -39.62 15.25
N GLN A 1055 -9.98 -38.90 14.90
CA GLN A 1055 -11.11 -38.66 15.80
C GLN A 1055 -11.88 -39.94 16.11
N LYS A 1056 -12.02 -40.86 15.15
CA LYS A 1056 -12.59 -42.20 15.39
C LYS A 1056 -11.71 -43.00 16.34
N GLN A 1057 -10.39 -42.94 16.19
CA GLN A 1057 -9.44 -43.58 17.11
C GLN A 1057 -9.56 -42.98 18.53
N GLN A 1058 -9.65 -41.66 18.64
CA GLN A 1058 -9.86 -40.94 19.91
C GLN A 1058 -11.20 -41.31 20.55
N LEU A 1059 -12.28 -41.35 19.77
CA LEU A 1059 -13.61 -41.78 20.22
C LEU A 1059 -13.56 -43.22 20.75
N LYS A 1060 -12.87 -44.12 20.04
CA LYS A 1060 -12.69 -45.52 20.44
C LYS A 1060 -11.91 -45.66 21.76
N GLN A 1061 -10.87 -44.84 21.95
CA GLN A 1061 -10.07 -44.80 23.18
C GLN A 1061 -10.83 -44.19 24.37
N ALA A 1062 -11.63 -43.16 24.13
CA ALA A 1062 -12.44 -42.50 25.15
C ALA A 1062 -13.73 -43.28 25.49
N TRP A 1063 -14.15 -44.22 24.63
CA TRP A 1063 -15.43 -44.94 24.74
C TRP A 1063 -15.69 -45.57 26.11
N PRO A 1064 -14.73 -46.33 26.71
CA PRO A 1064 -14.96 -46.95 28.02
C PRO A 1064 -15.14 -45.90 29.12
N VAL A 1065 -14.35 -44.82 29.08
CA VAL A 1065 -14.39 -43.74 30.09
C VAL A 1065 -15.68 -42.94 30.00
N MET A 1066 -16.14 -42.60 28.78
CA MET A 1066 -17.44 -41.94 28.56
C MET A 1066 -18.62 -42.79 29.03
N ARG A 1067 -18.57 -44.11 28.78
CA ARG A 1067 -19.61 -45.04 29.25
C ARG A 1067 -19.62 -45.14 30.78
N THR A 1068 -18.47 -45.27 31.43
CA THR A 1068 -18.38 -45.29 32.90
C THR A 1068 -18.87 -43.97 33.51
N ALA A 1069 -18.58 -42.82 32.89
CA ALA A 1069 -19.09 -41.53 33.34
C ALA A 1069 -20.63 -41.43 33.24
N GLN A 1070 -21.24 -41.93 32.14
CA GLN A 1070 -22.70 -41.99 32.04
C GLN A 1070 -23.33 -42.99 33.02
N GLN A 1071 -22.68 -44.13 33.29
CA GLN A 1071 -23.13 -45.11 34.29
C GLN A 1071 -23.09 -44.51 35.70
N LEU A 1072 -21.98 -43.87 36.08
CA LEU A 1072 -21.85 -43.19 37.37
C LEU A 1072 -22.90 -42.09 37.53
N ALA A 1073 -23.09 -41.23 36.52
CA ALA A 1073 -24.10 -40.18 36.55
C ALA A 1073 -25.54 -40.73 36.61
N ALA A 1074 -25.82 -41.89 36.01
CA ALA A 1074 -27.11 -42.56 36.15
C ALA A 1074 -27.30 -43.15 37.57
N HIS A 1075 -26.24 -43.70 38.17
CA HIS A 1075 -26.27 -44.22 39.53
C HIS A 1075 -26.40 -43.12 40.58
N GLU A 1076 -25.67 -42.00 40.44
CA GLU A 1076 -25.81 -40.85 41.35
C GLU A 1076 -27.23 -40.27 41.32
N ARG A 1077 -27.83 -40.17 40.13
CA ARG A 1077 -29.24 -39.75 40.00
C ARG A 1077 -30.20 -40.73 40.63
N THR A 1078 -29.96 -42.03 40.47
CA THR A 1078 -30.78 -43.07 41.12
C THR A 1078 -30.65 -42.96 42.64
N ALA A 1079 -29.43 -42.80 43.19
CA ALA A 1079 -29.19 -42.61 44.61
C ALA A 1079 -29.78 -41.30 45.15
N GLN A 1080 -29.70 -40.20 44.40
CA GLN A 1080 -30.36 -38.93 44.74
C GLN A 1080 -31.88 -39.07 44.73
N SER A 1081 -32.46 -39.74 43.73
CA SER A 1081 -33.90 -39.98 43.68
C SER A 1081 -34.38 -40.88 44.83
N LEU A 1082 -33.58 -41.87 45.23
CA LEU A 1082 -33.84 -42.70 46.41
C LEU A 1082 -33.74 -41.90 47.71
N ARG A 1083 -32.72 -41.05 47.88
CA ARG A 1083 -32.60 -40.14 49.04
C ARG A 1083 -33.74 -39.13 49.09
N GLN A 1084 -34.15 -38.54 47.97
CA GLN A 1084 -35.28 -37.63 47.91
C GLN A 1084 -36.60 -38.35 48.23
N ALA A 1085 -36.77 -39.59 47.77
CA ALA A 1085 -37.92 -40.42 48.14
C ALA A 1085 -37.90 -40.81 49.63
N GLU A 1086 -36.72 -41.02 50.22
CA GLU A 1086 -36.52 -41.35 51.64
C GLU A 1086 -36.71 -40.12 52.55
N GLU A 1087 -36.21 -38.94 52.15
CA GLU A 1087 -36.50 -37.64 52.75
C GLU A 1087 -37.99 -37.31 52.66
N GLN A 1088 -38.62 -37.53 51.50
CA GLN A 1088 -40.08 -37.38 51.34
C GLN A 1088 -40.85 -38.31 52.29
N ARG A 1089 -40.39 -39.56 52.46
CA ARG A 1089 -40.93 -40.53 53.44
C ARG A 1089 -40.73 -40.08 54.90
N LEU A 1090 -39.58 -39.49 55.24
CA LEU A 1090 -39.28 -38.97 56.57
C LEU A 1090 -40.09 -37.70 56.89
N THR A 1091 -40.28 -36.80 55.92
CA THR A 1091 -41.21 -35.66 56.04
C THR A 1091 -42.67 -36.09 56.13
N GLN A 1092 -43.09 -37.18 55.47
CA GLN A 1092 -44.42 -37.75 55.65
C GLN A 1092 -44.63 -38.40 57.03
N ARG A 1093 -43.57 -38.91 57.67
CA ARG A 1093 -43.62 -39.42 59.06
C ARG A 1093 -43.60 -38.32 60.13
N GLN A 1094 -43.17 -37.11 59.80
CA GLN A 1094 -43.12 -35.96 60.71
C GLN A 1094 -44.30 -34.99 60.55
N ALA A 1095 -45.28 -35.29 59.69
CA ALA A 1095 -46.53 -34.55 59.65
C ALA A 1095 -47.41 -34.94 60.87
N PRO A 1096 -47.78 -34.00 61.75
CA PRO A 1096 -48.74 -34.27 62.82
C PRO A 1096 -50.10 -34.57 62.21
N VAL A 1097 -50.76 -35.62 62.70
CA VAL A 1097 -52.19 -35.84 62.49
C VAL A 1097 -52.93 -34.63 63.05
N LEU A 1098 -53.27 -33.68 62.18
CA LEU A 1098 -54.27 -32.66 62.46
C LEU A 1098 -55.61 -33.20 61.97
N LYS A 1099 -56.44 -33.56 62.96
CA LYS A 1099 -57.86 -33.82 62.81
C LYS A 1099 -58.53 -32.64 62.09
N GLN A 1100 -59.23 -32.93 61.00
CA GLN A 1100 -60.63 -32.56 60.78
C GLN A 1100 -61.26 -33.51 59.77
#